data_AF-A0A1B6EM11-F1
#
_entry.id   AF-A0A1B6EM11-F1
#
_cell.length_a   1.000
_cell.length_b   1.000
_cell.length_c   1.000
_cell.angle_alpha   90.00
_cell.angle_beta   90.00
_cell.angle_gamma   90.00
#
_symmetry.space_group_name_H-M   'P 1'
#
loop_
_entity.id
_entity.type
_entity.pdbx_description
1 polymer ?
#
loop_
_entity_poly.entity_id
_entity_poly.type
_entity_poly.pdbx_seq_one_letter_code
_entity_poly.pdbx_strand_id
1 'polypeptide(L)'
;SSDTNAYLGRPSWSLQAEKNSSPPDAVKFHLGTLHKDRLPYSGPEDGFKISLFALHPDLDERYAFDLLETAFECYPDKQYCLLSLPTSYQGSPLTRHFVRLTPKLCRDFPHELYMAHRNSVFSDFSVRLLSLVDYDPITELVEHVASGRKVRKAIINCQMDNSDGSSSYVLECEGCIVGVAVISKDFALQQMQPHYRLEEVLPLNCYGWERHGLLKHVLVSVAFLRAAPFFLRQIMHQEGLDTLSYCLLTSDLICKTDVSLATVLGELCPVRPRNRTQYHLDSLDVVPENSVTNKDIDYALFVTTENLLSVPKLELNYRIVVVGSSNTAISFLEHLIYKSSNDHIRYNNLTMVSIHGMPHSVLPHQAGELMLPHSGVYTRDYLARLSLQTHVNILYGVVTVINRQEKMICLNDQHWLRYDYLYLFTGLQYCKPQPATAHVDPDACQKSIDVREIHTREARELGDNVFLINTTTDAVIALGTLRKIVMESKKLGKVIVHGGCINIYTCTQSLLTFGVPGHKIVIVENSETCRLCGLDINTTIEKTIIHSLEELGVVIYHGYHLVNWKVKNKYIHKVLFHTDFGSPLIIDCLALFYYGRRVTSAKTYSALVGSGIVYNDGIIINSRFRTNDQYIYAAGPGTKYSGRYQNAQANHCYFSSREVGRLASVMFREMVEPEAPEMEDIQATTVDLLPKMSEPTVLLAQLPGDWNYVRISAPGIPLPLECQLHGQGESGPVLVTGDPIDARGSGYFQLSLSVYGTVREIACLSKKEIPYHNLRCLYGKHERLLNNLLERYNDGLITDLYAFFNQPWAYALYTTEFNKLVQQCADIYQNDEDAGLAGSHDTDDIFRFIRLSDRSKQMSVDDH
;
A
#
# COMPACT_ATOMS: atom_id res chain seq x y z
N SER A 1 -41.68 -36.43 -12.64
CA SER A 1 -42.05 -35.84 -11.34
C SER A 1 -40.98 -36.25 -10.33
N SER A 2 -40.13 -35.40 -9.79
CA SER A 2 -39.86 -33.97 -9.92
C SER A 2 -38.62 -33.80 -9.02
N ASP A 3 -37.44 -34.03 -9.57
CA ASP A 3 -36.16 -33.86 -8.86
C ASP A 3 -35.45 -32.64 -9.44
N THR A 4 -35.72 -31.49 -8.84
CA THR A 4 -35.02 -30.22 -9.07
C THR A 4 -33.81 -30.15 -8.15
N ASN A 5 -32.66 -30.60 -8.64
CA ASN A 5 -31.36 -30.35 -8.00
C ASN A 5 -30.78 -29.03 -8.54
N ALA A 6 -30.81 -27.98 -7.72
CA ALA A 6 -30.13 -26.72 -7.99
C ALA A 6 -28.61 -26.91 -7.85
N TYR A 7 -27.89 -26.86 -8.97
CA TYR A 7 -26.43 -26.93 -9.03
C TYR A 7 -25.79 -25.61 -8.60
N LEU A 8 -25.53 -25.47 -7.31
CA LEU A 8 -24.76 -24.36 -6.74
C LEU A 8 -23.26 -24.69 -6.76
N GLY A 9 -22.53 -23.94 -7.58
CA GLY A 9 -21.11 -24.17 -7.77
C GLY A 9 -20.25 -23.67 -6.59
N ARG A 10 -19.49 -24.59 -5.96
CA ARG A 10 -18.30 -24.40 -5.09
C ARG A 10 -17.40 -23.15 -5.34
N PRO A 11 -16.57 -22.75 -4.40
CA PRO A 11 -15.14 -22.64 -4.70
C PRO A 11 -14.37 -23.65 -3.85
N SER A 12 -13.57 -24.49 -4.48
CA SER A 12 -12.81 -25.53 -3.77
C SER A 12 -11.49 -24.95 -3.27
N TRP A 13 -11.26 -24.92 -1.95
CA TRP A 13 -10.00 -25.35 -1.33
C TRP A 13 -10.29 -25.79 0.11
N SER A 14 -10.27 -27.10 0.34
CA SER A 14 -10.12 -27.68 1.67
C SER A 14 -8.86 -28.54 1.61
N LEU A 15 -7.80 -28.11 2.29
CA LEU A 15 -6.69 -28.98 2.67
C LEU A 15 -6.57 -28.85 4.19
N GLN A 16 -6.77 -29.98 4.85
CA GLN A 16 -6.74 -30.14 6.29
C GLN A 16 -5.38 -29.71 6.83
N ALA A 17 -5.43 -28.91 7.90
CA ALA A 17 -4.27 -28.59 8.71
C ALA A 17 -3.84 -29.86 9.46
N GLU A 18 -2.68 -30.41 9.11
CA GLU A 18 -1.90 -31.22 10.04
C GLU A 18 -0.81 -30.36 10.67
N LYS A 19 -0.80 -30.36 12.00
CA LYS A 19 0.21 -29.73 12.86
C LYS A 19 1.57 -30.40 12.61
N ASN A 20 2.57 -29.64 12.14
CA ASN A 20 3.92 -29.57 12.72
C ASN A 20 4.83 -28.64 11.92
N SER A 21 5.63 -27.89 12.66
CA SER A 21 6.48 -26.77 12.25
C SER A 21 7.64 -27.16 11.32
N SER A 22 7.65 -26.58 10.12
CA SER A 22 8.82 -26.40 9.24
C SER A 22 8.58 -25.15 8.36
N PRO A 23 9.62 -24.41 7.94
CA PRO A 23 9.44 -23.20 7.13
C PRO A 23 8.81 -23.60 5.79
N PRO A 24 7.82 -22.83 5.28
CA PRO A 24 7.12 -23.21 4.06
C PRO A 24 8.11 -23.25 2.91
N ASP A 25 8.28 -24.43 2.31
CA ASP A 25 8.87 -24.57 0.99
C ASP A 25 8.15 -23.60 0.05
N ALA A 26 8.94 -22.83 -0.71
CA ALA A 26 8.48 -21.80 -1.62
C ALA A 26 7.14 -22.20 -2.25
N VAL A 27 6.07 -21.50 -1.86
CA VAL A 27 4.75 -21.73 -2.42
C VAL A 27 4.85 -21.38 -3.89
N LYS A 28 5.13 -22.38 -4.71
CA LYS A 28 4.93 -22.35 -6.15
C LYS A 28 3.42 -22.19 -6.34
N PHE A 29 2.94 -20.95 -6.29
CA PHE A 29 1.65 -20.60 -6.84
C PHE A 29 1.75 -20.80 -8.36
N HIS A 30 1.63 -22.05 -8.80
CA HIS A 30 1.40 -22.34 -10.20
C HIS A 30 0.01 -21.81 -10.56
N LEU A 31 -0.04 -20.84 -11.47
CA LEU A 31 -1.24 -20.50 -12.24
C LEU A 31 -1.92 -21.75 -12.83
N GLY A 32 -1.19 -22.86 -12.99
CA GLY A 32 -1.66 -24.12 -13.57
C GLY A 32 -2.70 -24.91 -12.77
N THR A 33 -2.95 -24.63 -11.48
CA THR A 33 -3.92 -25.42 -10.68
C THR A 33 -5.37 -24.88 -10.65
N LEU A 34 -5.69 -23.84 -11.43
CA LEU A 34 -7.04 -23.23 -11.46
C LEU A 34 -8.02 -23.91 -12.44
N HIS A 35 -7.60 -24.92 -13.19
CA HIS A 35 -8.45 -25.65 -14.14
C HIS A 35 -9.13 -26.87 -13.48
N LYS A 36 -10.09 -26.64 -12.58
CA LYS A 36 -11.22 -27.57 -12.47
C LYS A 36 -12.38 -26.97 -13.24
N ASP A 37 -12.47 -27.38 -14.50
CA ASP A 37 -13.65 -27.14 -15.32
C ASP A 37 -14.87 -27.65 -14.55
N ARG A 38 -15.70 -26.71 -14.08
CA ARG A 38 -17.07 -27.06 -13.74
C ARG A 38 -17.72 -27.51 -15.03
N LEU A 39 -18.44 -28.62 -14.95
CA LEU A 39 -19.31 -29.08 -16.03
C LEU A 39 -20.11 -27.86 -16.54
N PRO A 40 -20.16 -27.65 -17.87
CA PRO A 40 -21.04 -26.64 -18.44
C PRO A 40 -22.46 -26.91 -17.92
N TYR A 41 -23.20 -25.83 -17.61
CA TYR A 41 -24.59 -25.93 -17.19
C TYR A 41 -25.37 -26.79 -18.20
N SER A 42 -26.11 -27.77 -17.69
CA SER A 42 -26.89 -28.74 -18.49
C SER A 42 -28.37 -28.71 -18.10
N GLY A 43 -28.90 -27.50 -17.89
CA GLY A 43 -30.34 -27.27 -17.72
C GLY A 43 -30.98 -26.61 -18.95
N PRO A 44 -32.30 -26.41 -18.91
CA PRO A 44 -33.04 -25.74 -19.96
C PRO A 44 -32.60 -24.28 -20.12
N GLU A 45 -32.86 -23.70 -21.30
CA GLU A 45 -32.61 -22.28 -21.54
C GLU A 45 -33.53 -21.42 -20.65
N ASP A 46 -32.95 -20.74 -19.65
CA ASP A 46 -33.68 -20.01 -18.61
C ASP A 46 -33.41 -18.50 -18.62
N GLY A 47 -32.99 -17.95 -19.76
CA GLY A 47 -32.81 -16.51 -19.86
C GLY A 47 -32.83 -15.97 -21.28
N PHE A 48 -32.97 -14.65 -21.38
CA PHE A 48 -32.82 -13.87 -22.60
C PHE A 48 -31.76 -12.78 -22.41
N LYS A 49 -31.34 -12.13 -23.50
CA LYS A 49 -30.32 -11.08 -23.47
C LYS A 49 -30.79 -9.82 -24.17
N ILE A 50 -30.62 -8.68 -23.50
CA ILE A 50 -30.69 -7.37 -24.15
C ILE A 50 -29.32 -7.11 -24.79
N SER A 51 -29.28 -7.10 -26.13
CA SER A 51 -28.04 -6.89 -26.89
C SER A 51 -27.72 -5.43 -27.17
N LEU A 52 -28.76 -4.59 -27.29
CA LEU A 52 -28.63 -3.16 -27.52
C LEU A 52 -29.80 -2.45 -26.86
N PHE A 53 -29.49 -1.37 -26.15
CA PHE A 53 -30.48 -0.46 -25.57
C PHE A 53 -30.08 0.97 -25.93
N ALA A 54 -31.04 1.74 -26.41
CA ALA A 54 -30.89 3.16 -26.69
C ALA A 54 -32.17 3.86 -26.25
N LEU A 55 -32.01 4.98 -25.56
CA LEU A 55 -33.09 5.85 -25.13
C LEU A 55 -32.90 7.21 -25.80
N HIS A 56 -33.98 7.81 -26.31
CA HIS A 56 -33.90 9.16 -26.85
C HIS A 56 -33.54 10.13 -25.71
N PRO A 57 -32.64 11.12 -25.91
CA PRO A 57 -32.20 12.03 -24.84
C PRO A 57 -33.33 12.80 -24.15
N ASP A 58 -34.43 13.05 -24.87
CA ASP A 58 -35.62 13.75 -24.35
C ASP A 58 -36.55 12.85 -23.50
N LEU A 59 -36.30 11.54 -23.46
CA LEU A 59 -37.09 10.60 -22.68
C LEU A 59 -36.47 10.40 -21.30
N ASP A 60 -37.33 10.31 -20.29
CA ASP A 60 -36.94 10.07 -18.91
C ASP A 60 -36.28 8.69 -18.74
N GLU A 61 -35.17 8.64 -18.00
CA GLU A 61 -34.43 7.40 -17.72
C GLU A 61 -35.29 6.30 -17.09
N ARG A 62 -36.38 6.65 -16.40
CA ARG A 62 -37.32 5.70 -15.77
C ARG A 62 -37.99 4.76 -16.78
N TYR A 63 -38.16 5.18 -18.03
CA TYR A 63 -38.69 4.31 -19.09
C TYR A 63 -37.78 3.10 -19.40
N ALA A 64 -36.52 3.11 -18.94
CA ALA A 64 -35.66 1.93 -19.02
C ALA A 64 -36.19 0.75 -18.18
N PHE A 65 -36.90 1.03 -17.08
CA PHE A 65 -37.52 0.01 -16.25
C PHE A 65 -38.75 -0.60 -16.93
N ASP A 66 -39.62 0.23 -17.50
CA ASP A 66 -40.82 -0.22 -18.23
C ASP A 66 -40.44 -1.15 -19.41
N LEU A 67 -39.33 -0.87 -20.09
CA LEU A 67 -38.78 -1.75 -21.13
C LEU A 67 -38.35 -3.11 -20.56
N LEU A 68 -37.72 -3.13 -19.37
CA LEU A 68 -37.32 -4.36 -18.71
C LEU A 68 -38.54 -5.19 -18.28
N GLU A 69 -39.56 -4.57 -17.72
CA GLU A 69 -40.84 -5.21 -17.39
C GLU A 69 -41.47 -5.84 -18.63
N THR A 70 -41.66 -5.03 -19.68
CA THR A 70 -42.24 -5.47 -20.95
C THR A 70 -41.43 -6.62 -21.57
N ALA A 71 -40.10 -6.59 -21.46
CA ALA A 71 -39.26 -7.68 -21.94
C ALA A 71 -39.55 -9.00 -21.21
N PHE A 72 -39.67 -8.98 -19.89
CA PHE A 72 -40.03 -10.18 -19.14
C PHE A 72 -41.49 -10.63 -19.39
N GLU A 73 -42.43 -9.73 -19.69
CA GLU A 73 -43.78 -10.11 -20.14
C GLU A 73 -43.76 -10.85 -21.48
N CYS A 74 -42.88 -10.43 -22.40
CA CYS A 74 -42.69 -11.07 -23.69
C CYS A 74 -42.02 -12.46 -23.59
N TYR A 75 -41.27 -12.73 -22.50
CA TYR A 75 -40.60 -14.00 -22.23
C TYR A 75 -41.06 -14.59 -20.88
N PRO A 76 -42.31 -15.05 -20.77
CA PRO A 76 -42.91 -15.48 -19.49
C PRO A 76 -42.28 -16.76 -18.92
N ASP A 77 -41.64 -17.57 -19.76
CA ASP A 77 -40.96 -18.82 -19.39
C ASP A 77 -39.51 -18.63 -18.95
N LYS A 78 -38.96 -17.40 -18.99
CA LYS A 78 -37.57 -17.10 -18.66
C LYS A 78 -37.45 -16.38 -17.31
N GLN A 79 -36.52 -16.84 -16.47
CA GLN A 79 -36.28 -16.22 -15.17
C GLN A 79 -35.19 -15.15 -15.19
N TYR A 80 -34.26 -15.20 -16.15
CA TYR A 80 -33.11 -14.29 -16.17
C TYR A 80 -33.05 -13.40 -17.41
N CYS A 81 -32.67 -12.14 -17.22
CA CYS A 81 -32.27 -11.23 -18.29
C CYS A 81 -30.78 -10.90 -18.15
N LEU A 82 -30.03 -11.05 -19.24
CA LEU A 82 -28.61 -10.70 -19.31
C LEU A 82 -28.39 -9.40 -20.09
N LEU A 83 -27.49 -8.57 -19.59
CA LEU A 83 -27.02 -7.37 -20.27
C LEU A 83 -25.50 -7.40 -20.34
N SER A 84 -24.93 -7.10 -21.51
CA SER A 84 -23.49 -7.07 -21.72
C SER A 84 -23.07 -5.72 -22.29
N LEU A 85 -22.19 -5.01 -21.58
CA LEU A 85 -21.77 -3.66 -21.93
C LEU A 85 -20.24 -3.57 -22.01
N PRO A 86 -19.66 -2.80 -22.95
CA PRO A 86 -18.22 -2.51 -22.92
C PRO A 86 -17.80 -1.84 -21.61
N THR A 87 -16.58 -2.10 -21.13
CA THR A 87 -16.06 -1.54 -19.87
C THR A 87 -15.89 -0.02 -19.89
N SER A 88 -15.75 0.57 -21.07
CA SER A 88 -15.66 2.01 -21.26
C SER A 88 -17.03 2.70 -21.30
N TYR A 89 -18.13 1.96 -21.40
CA TYR A 89 -19.47 2.54 -21.48
C TYR A 89 -19.96 2.93 -20.08
N GLN A 90 -20.34 4.20 -19.92
CA GLN A 90 -20.80 4.77 -18.65
C GLN A 90 -22.29 5.15 -18.76
N GLY A 91 -23.01 5.11 -17.62
CA GLY A 91 -24.29 5.81 -17.50
C GLY A 91 -25.50 5.17 -18.19
N SER A 92 -25.55 3.84 -18.36
CA SER A 92 -26.81 3.21 -18.80
C SER A 92 -27.87 3.37 -17.70
N PRO A 93 -29.08 3.88 -17.98
CA PRO A 93 -30.15 3.87 -16.99
C PRO A 93 -30.59 2.43 -16.66
N LEU A 94 -30.39 1.51 -17.62
CA LEU A 94 -30.80 0.11 -17.51
C LEU A 94 -29.97 -0.68 -16.48
N THR A 95 -28.69 -0.34 -16.28
CA THR A 95 -27.83 -1.03 -15.29
C THR A 95 -28.30 -0.82 -13.85
N ARG A 96 -29.13 0.20 -13.59
CA ARG A 96 -29.79 0.41 -12.27
C ARG A 96 -30.82 -0.69 -11.93
N HIS A 97 -31.15 -1.56 -12.87
CA HIS A 97 -32.09 -2.66 -12.63
C HIS A 97 -31.41 -4.03 -12.66
N PHE A 98 -30.08 -4.08 -12.79
CA PHE A 98 -29.31 -5.30 -12.91
C PHE A 98 -28.23 -5.41 -11.84
N VAL A 99 -27.95 -6.65 -11.43
CA VAL A 99 -26.79 -6.99 -10.62
C VAL A 99 -25.59 -7.18 -11.53
N ARG A 100 -24.49 -6.48 -11.24
CA ARG A 100 -23.21 -6.69 -11.91
C ARG A 100 -22.63 -8.04 -11.47
N LEU A 101 -22.25 -8.88 -12.43
CA LEU A 101 -21.63 -10.18 -12.15
C LEU A 101 -20.12 -10.06 -12.04
N THR A 102 -19.54 -10.67 -11.01
CA THR A 102 -18.09 -10.71 -10.82
C THR A 102 -17.44 -11.68 -11.81
N PRO A 103 -16.45 -11.23 -12.62
CA PRO A 103 -15.71 -12.12 -13.50
C PRO A 103 -14.99 -13.23 -12.74
N LYS A 104 -14.88 -14.41 -13.34
CA LYS A 104 -14.05 -15.49 -12.79
C LYS A 104 -12.57 -15.11 -12.90
N LEU A 105 -11.80 -15.40 -11.85
CA LEU A 105 -10.34 -15.19 -11.83
C LEU A 105 -9.67 -15.81 -13.07
N CYS A 106 -8.72 -15.07 -13.66
CA CYS A 106 -7.96 -15.48 -14.85
C CYS A 106 -8.82 -15.78 -16.10
N ARG A 107 -10.06 -15.27 -16.17
CA ARG A 107 -10.85 -15.27 -17.40
C ARG A 107 -10.99 -13.85 -17.91
N ASP A 108 -10.50 -13.63 -19.12
CA ASP A 108 -10.61 -12.34 -19.79
C ASP A 108 -11.78 -12.37 -20.78
N PHE A 109 -12.88 -11.74 -20.41
CA PHE A 109 -14.04 -11.50 -21.28
C PHE A 109 -14.10 -10.01 -21.56
N PRO A 110 -14.33 -9.52 -22.79
CA PRO A 110 -14.13 -8.10 -23.15
C PRO A 110 -15.19 -7.13 -22.60
N HIS A 111 -16.33 -7.60 -22.13
CA HIS A 111 -17.43 -6.77 -21.65
C HIS A 111 -17.70 -7.00 -20.15
N GLU A 112 -18.39 -6.05 -19.51
CA GLU A 112 -19.09 -6.30 -18.26
C GLU A 112 -20.35 -7.12 -18.51
N LEU A 113 -20.71 -7.94 -17.52
CA LEU A 113 -21.89 -8.78 -17.55
C LEU A 113 -22.80 -8.43 -16.38
N TYR A 114 -24.06 -8.23 -16.69
CA TYR A 114 -25.12 -7.83 -15.78
C TYR A 114 -26.26 -8.84 -15.87
N MET A 115 -26.93 -9.08 -14.75
CA MET A 115 -28.05 -10.02 -14.64
C MET A 115 -29.20 -9.41 -13.83
N ALA A 116 -30.42 -9.53 -14.35
CA ALA A 116 -31.65 -9.26 -13.62
C ALA A 116 -32.45 -10.57 -13.50
N HIS A 117 -33.09 -10.78 -12.34
CA HIS A 117 -34.00 -11.90 -12.13
C HIS A 117 -35.45 -11.40 -12.27
N ARG A 118 -36.36 -12.25 -12.75
CA ARG A 118 -37.77 -11.89 -12.92
C ARG A 118 -38.39 -11.31 -11.64
N ASN A 119 -38.21 -12.00 -10.53
CA ASN A 119 -38.75 -11.55 -9.23
C ASN A 119 -38.04 -10.29 -8.69
N SER A 120 -36.85 -9.93 -9.17
CA SER A 120 -36.27 -8.63 -8.78
C SER A 120 -36.94 -7.45 -9.50
N VAL A 121 -37.80 -7.72 -10.49
CA VAL A 121 -38.53 -6.72 -11.27
C VAL A 121 -40.01 -6.67 -10.83
N PHE A 122 -40.69 -7.81 -10.74
CA PHE A 122 -42.15 -7.83 -10.47
C PHE A 122 -42.56 -7.98 -9.01
N SER A 123 -41.64 -8.38 -8.13
CA SER A 123 -42.00 -8.72 -6.74
C SER A 123 -41.63 -7.63 -5.76
N ASP A 124 -42.48 -7.47 -4.75
CA ASP A 124 -42.21 -6.62 -3.61
C ASP A 124 -41.24 -7.29 -2.63
N PHE A 125 -40.44 -6.46 -1.97
CA PHE A 125 -39.55 -6.88 -0.90
C PHE A 125 -40.08 -6.43 0.46
N SER A 126 -39.99 -7.30 1.46
CA SER A 126 -40.30 -6.97 2.84
C SER A 126 -39.15 -7.38 3.77
N VAL A 127 -39.05 -6.69 4.91
CA VAL A 127 -38.03 -6.95 5.93
C VAL A 127 -38.71 -7.08 7.27
N ARG A 128 -38.44 -8.17 7.97
CA ARG A 128 -38.99 -8.44 9.30
C ARG A 128 -37.94 -9.09 10.20
N LEU A 129 -38.22 -9.07 11.49
CA LEU A 129 -37.46 -9.84 12.47
C LEU A 129 -37.49 -11.34 12.12
N LEU A 130 -36.33 -11.96 12.28
CA LEU A 130 -36.14 -13.40 12.10
C LEU A 130 -36.84 -14.15 13.23
N SER A 131 -37.51 -15.24 12.86
CA SER A 131 -38.15 -16.19 13.77
C SER A 131 -37.51 -17.57 13.65
N LEU A 132 -37.71 -18.46 14.64
CA LEU A 132 -37.12 -19.80 14.60
C LEU A 132 -37.62 -20.67 13.45
N VAL A 133 -38.81 -20.40 12.88
CA VAL A 133 -39.32 -21.13 11.71
C VAL A 133 -38.52 -20.85 10.44
N ASP A 134 -37.78 -19.74 10.41
CA ASP A 134 -36.95 -19.32 9.27
C ASP A 134 -35.62 -20.06 9.19
N TYR A 135 -35.28 -20.87 10.21
CA TYR A 135 -33.97 -21.50 10.33
C TYR A 135 -33.63 -22.49 9.20
N ASP A 136 -34.61 -23.27 8.76
CA ASP A 136 -34.41 -24.25 7.68
C ASP A 136 -34.20 -23.58 6.32
N PRO A 137 -35.06 -22.62 5.87
CA PRO A 137 -34.81 -21.85 4.65
C PRO A 137 -33.46 -21.09 4.68
N ILE A 138 -33.09 -20.52 5.83
CA ILE A 138 -31.78 -19.85 5.97
C ILE A 138 -30.64 -20.86 5.87
N THR A 139 -30.82 -22.06 6.39
CA THR A 139 -29.82 -23.13 6.30
C THR A 139 -29.54 -23.51 4.85
N GLU A 140 -30.57 -23.57 4.02
CA GLU A 140 -30.44 -23.76 2.57
C GLU A 140 -29.72 -22.57 1.91
N LEU A 141 -30.15 -21.33 2.23
CA LEU A 141 -29.54 -20.10 1.70
C LEU A 141 -28.03 -20.01 1.97
N VAL A 142 -27.59 -20.45 3.16
CA VAL A 142 -26.18 -20.36 3.58
C VAL A 142 -25.39 -21.65 3.40
N GLU A 143 -25.97 -22.70 2.79
CA GLU A 143 -25.36 -24.02 2.71
C GLU A 143 -23.97 -24.00 2.04
N HIS A 144 -23.82 -23.20 0.99
CA HIS A 144 -22.58 -23.09 0.22
C HIS A 144 -21.76 -21.84 0.55
N VAL A 145 -22.20 -21.07 1.54
CA VAL A 145 -21.43 -19.91 2.04
C VAL A 145 -20.39 -20.44 3.01
N ALA A 146 -19.11 -20.09 2.79
CA ALA A 146 -18.00 -20.57 3.63
C ALA A 146 -18.25 -20.29 5.13
N SER A 147 -18.78 -19.11 5.46
CA SER A 147 -19.14 -18.70 6.82
C SER A 147 -20.54 -19.15 7.27
N GLY A 148 -21.27 -19.96 6.51
CA GLY A 148 -22.67 -20.30 6.78
C GLY A 148 -22.87 -20.92 8.17
N ARG A 149 -21.88 -21.68 8.67
CA ARG A 149 -21.87 -22.20 10.04
C ARG A 149 -21.83 -21.10 11.11
N LYS A 150 -21.04 -20.05 10.91
CA LYS A 150 -20.96 -18.91 11.84
C LYS A 150 -22.28 -18.13 11.84
N VAL A 151 -22.85 -17.89 10.66
CA VAL A 151 -24.16 -17.23 10.52
C VAL A 151 -25.25 -17.99 11.28
N ARG A 152 -25.36 -19.31 11.07
CA ARG A 152 -26.32 -20.15 11.79
C ARG A 152 -26.11 -20.12 13.30
N LYS A 153 -24.86 -20.16 13.77
CA LYS A 153 -24.54 -20.07 15.20
C LYS A 153 -24.92 -18.71 15.78
N ALA A 154 -24.64 -17.62 15.07
CA ALA A 154 -25.00 -16.27 15.49
C ALA A 154 -26.52 -16.07 15.57
N ILE A 155 -27.28 -16.66 14.63
CA ILE A 155 -28.75 -16.65 14.67
C ILE A 155 -29.27 -17.40 15.90
N ILE A 156 -28.76 -18.62 16.17
CA ILE A 156 -29.16 -19.39 17.35
C ILE A 156 -28.86 -18.60 18.63
N ASN A 157 -27.65 -18.03 18.73
CA ASN A 157 -27.26 -17.23 19.89
C ASN A 157 -28.19 -16.03 20.05
N CYS A 158 -28.47 -15.28 18.99
CA CYS A 158 -29.39 -14.14 19.01
C CYS A 158 -30.79 -14.50 19.51
N GLN A 159 -31.29 -15.71 19.19
CA GLN A 159 -32.63 -16.16 19.58
C GLN A 159 -32.68 -16.80 20.99
N MET A 160 -31.56 -17.38 21.46
CA MET A 160 -31.51 -18.14 22.72
C MET A 160 -30.87 -17.37 23.88
N ASP A 161 -29.94 -16.46 23.59
CA ASP A 161 -29.16 -15.68 24.56
C ASP A 161 -28.90 -14.27 24.01
N ASN A 162 -29.79 -13.34 24.35
CA ASN A 162 -29.69 -11.94 23.91
C ASN A 162 -28.84 -11.06 24.84
N SER A 163 -27.84 -11.64 25.50
CA SER A 163 -26.92 -10.90 26.39
C SER A 163 -26.10 -9.82 25.66
N ASP A 164 -25.92 -9.94 24.35
CA ASP A 164 -25.15 -9.04 23.47
C ASP A 164 -26.06 -8.05 22.70
N GLY A 165 -27.33 -7.89 23.10
CA GLY A 165 -28.27 -6.92 22.49
C GLY A 165 -28.41 -7.05 20.96
N SER A 166 -28.25 -8.27 20.45
CA SER A 166 -28.19 -8.55 19.02
C SER A 166 -29.56 -8.88 18.47
N SER A 167 -29.83 -8.44 17.24
CA SER A 167 -31.10 -8.67 16.55
C SER A 167 -30.85 -9.26 15.17
N SER A 168 -31.79 -10.08 14.70
CA SER A 168 -31.67 -10.78 13.42
C SER A 168 -32.88 -10.53 12.53
N TYR A 169 -32.63 -10.37 11.24
CA TYR A 169 -33.60 -9.94 10.24
C TYR A 169 -33.55 -10.83 9.01
N VAL A 170 -34.68 -10.97 8.33
CA VAL A 170 -34.80 -11.63 7.03
C VAL A 170 -35.31 -10.66 5.99
N LEU A 171 -34.79 -10.79 4.76
CA LEU A 171 -35.31 -10.15 3.56
C LEU A 171 -36.16 -11.16 2.81
N GLU A 172 -37.42 -10.84 2.59
CA GLU A 172 -38.38 -11.71 1.92
C GLU A 172 -38.79 -11.16 0.55
N CYS A 173 -39.01 -12.07 -0.40
CA CYS A 173 -39.54 -11.81 -1.73
C CYS A 173 -40.56 -12.91 -2.04
N GLU A 174 -41.84 -12.56 -2.24
CA GLU A 174 -42.95 -13.51 -2.45
C GLU A 174 -43.04 -14.63 -1.38
N GLY A 175 -42.73 -14.29 -0.12
CA GLY A 175 -42.71 -15.26 0.99
C GLY A 175 -41.49 -16.20 1.02
N CYS A 176 -40.53 -16.05 0.11
CA CYS A 176 -39.25 -16.74 0.16
C CYS A 176 -38.18 -15.88 0.83
N ILE A 177 -37.35 -16.49 1.67
CA ILE A 177 -36.21 -15.81 2.31
C ILE A 177 -35.07 -15.70 1.30
N VAL A 178 -34.74 -14.47 0.92
CA VAL A 178 -33.68 -14.16 -0.06
C VAL A 178 -32.48 -13.45 0.56
N GLY A 179 -32.58 -13.07 1.84
CA GLY A 179 -31.46 -12.52 2.59
C GLY A 179 -31.64 -12.64 4.10
N VAL A 180 -30.53 -12.54 4.83
CA VAL A 180 -30.47 -12.62 6.29
C VAL A 180 -29.44 -11.65 6.84
N ALA A 181 -29.71 -11.04 8.00
CA ALA A 181 -28.80 -10.14 8.70
C ALA A 181 -28.81 -10.42 10.21
N VAL A 182 -27.66 -10.21 10.86
CA VAL A 182 -27.46 -10.21 12.31
C VAL A 182 -26.71 -8.93 12.65
N ILE A 183 -27.30 -8.13 13.53
CA ILE A 183 -26.74 -6.85 13.97
C ILE A 183 -26.58 -6.83 15.50
N SER A 184 -25.68 -6.00 16.01
CA SER A 184 -25.63 -5.62 17.42
C SER A 184 -25.74 -4.10 17.55
N LYS A 185 -26.44 -3.65 18.59
CA LYS A 185 -26.52 -2.22 18.97
C LYS A 185 -25.37 -1.80 19.88
N ASP A 186 -24.66 -2.76 20.46
CA ASP A 186 -23.54 -2.49 21.35
C ASP A 186 -22.27 -2.25 20.53
N PHE A 187 -22.20 -1.09 19.88
CA PHE A 187 -21.03 -0.69 19.11
C PHE A 187 -20.69 0.78 19.31
N ALA A 188 -19.69 1.01 20.17
CA ALA A 188 -19.17 2.34 20.44
C ALA A 188 -18.30 2.85 19.29
N LEU A 189 -18.93 3.36 18.22
CA LEU A 189 -18.25 3.93 17.05
C LEU A 189 -17.25 5.04 17.45
N GLN A 190 -17.52 5.79 18.52
CA GLN A 190 -16.63 6.83 19.04
C GLN A 190 -15.24 6.29 19.40
N GLN A 191 -15.13 5.07 19.93
CA GLN A 191 -13.84 4.47 20.27
C GLN A 191 -12.99 4.21 19.03
N MET A 192 -13.57 4.25 17.83
CA MET A 192 -12.85 4.06 16.57
C MET A 192 -12.28 5.35 15.98
N GLN A 193 -12.75 6.51 16.44
CA GLN A 193 -12.32 7.82 15.93
C GLN A 193 -10.79 8.06 16.03
N PRO A 194 -10.07 7.61 17.07
CA PRO A 194 -8.61 7.75 17.11
C PRO A 194 -7.87 6.90 16.06
N HIS A 195 -8.53 5.87 15.55
CA HIS A 195 -7.92 4.84 14.69
C HIS A 195 -8.34 4.93 13.23
N TYR A 196 -9.45 5.60 12.92
CA TYR A 196 -10.00 5.76 11.57
C TYR A 196 -10.45 7.20 11.33
N ARG A 197 -10.36 7.63 10.07
CA ARG A 197 -10.82 8.95 9.62
C ARG A 197 -12.32 8.93 9.36
N LEU A 198 -13.11 8.77 10.41
CA LEU A 198 -14.57 8.73 10.31
C LEU A 198 -15.14 10.01 9.68
N GLU A 199 -14.49 11.14 9.92
CA GLU A 199 -14.91 12.43 9.36
C GLU A 199 -14.75 12.54 7.83
N GLU A 200 -14.03 11.61 7.19
CA GLU A 200 -13.94 11.53 5.73
C GLU A 200 -15.21 10.94 5.10
N VAL A 201 -16.04 10.22 5.88
CA VAL A 201 -17.20 9.44 5.40
C VAL A 201 -18.50 9.80 6.13
N LEU A 202 -18.40 10.32 7.37
CA LEU A 202 -19.54 10.63 8.23
C LEU A 202 -19.48 12.08 8.71
N PRO A 203 -20.55 12.87 8.56
CA PRO A 203 -20.72 14.11 9.30
C PRO A 203 -21.06 13.78 10.77
N LEU A 204 -20.04 13.49 11.58
CA LEU A 204 -20.20 13.04 12.98
C LEU A 204 -21.04 14.00 13.83
N ASN A 205 -21.04 15.30 13.52
CA ASN A 205 -21.83 16.31 14.22
C ASN A 205 -23.35 16.20 14.00
N CYS A 206 -23.78 15.38 13.03
CA CYS A 206 -25.19 15.23 12.65
C CYS A 206 -25.84 13.98 13.26
N TYR A 207 -25.09 13.11 13.95
CA TYR A 207 -25.59 11.81 14.43
C TYR A 207 -25.49 11.69 15.95
N GLY A 208 -26.45 10.97 16.55
CA GLY A 208 -26.44 10.68 17.98
C GLY A 208 -25.47 9.54 18.33
N TRP A 209 -24.67 9.69 19.38
CA TRP A 209 -23.63 8.72 19.78
C TRP A 209 -24.14 7.31 20.11
N GLU A 210 -25.44 7.15 20.41
CA GLU A 210 -26.07 5.86 20.73
C GLU A 210 -26.79 5.22 19.54
N ARG A 211 -26.75 5.85 18.35
CA ARG A 211 -27.52 5.44 17.17
C ARG A 211 -26.64 4.74 16.13
N HIS A 212 -25.75 3.87 16.59
CA HIS A 212 -24.78 3.16 15.76
C HIS A 212 -24.91 1.65 15.94
N GLY A 213 -25.02 0.90 14.84
CA GLY A 213 -25.08 -0.56 14.88
C GLY A 213 -23.86 -1.22 14.23
N LEU A 214 -23.52 -2.42 14.69
CA LEU A 214 -22.53 -3.30 14.09
C LEU A 214 -23.20 -4.43 13.31
N LEU A 215 -22.92 -4.52 12.02
CA LEU A 215 -23.26 -5.65 11.17
C LEU A 215 -22.34 -6.83 11.52
N LYS A 216 -22.87 -7.86 12.18
CA LYS A 216 -22.12 -9.09 12.46
C LYS A 216 -22.10 -10.01 11.24
N HIS A 217 -23.27 -10.21 10.63
CA HIS A 217 -23.45 -11.04 9.44
C HIS A 217 -24.56 -10.48 8.54
N VAL A 218 -24.43 -10.50 7.23
CA VAL A 218 -25.44 -10.08 6.24
C VAL A 218 -25.18 -10.81 4.93
N LEU A 219 -26.16 -11.55 4.46
CA LEU A 219 -26.11 -12.26 3.19
C LEU A 219 -27.37 -11.94 2.42
N VAL A 220 -27.22 -11.49 1.18
CA VAL A 220 -28.30 -11.37 0.22
C VAL A 220 -27.95 -12.26 -0.98
N SER A 221 -28.92 -13.04 -1.45
CA SER A 221 -28.75 -13.85 -2.66
C SER A 221 -28.38 -12.95 -3.85
N VAL A 222 -27.46 -13.42 -4.69
CA VAL A 222 -26.89 -12.62 -5.80
C VAL A 222 -27.98 -12.11 -6.74
N ALA A 223 -29.04 -12.88 -6.98
CA ALA A 223 -30.17 -12.47 -7.82
C ALA A 223 -30.93 -11.25 -7.27
N PHE A 224 -30.86 -11.01 -5.96
CA PHE A 224 -31.60 -9.98 -5.25
C PHE A 224 -30.69 -8.92 -4.63
N LEU A 225 -29.42 -8.85 -5.04
CA LEU A 225 -28.45 -7.95 -4.42
C LEU A 225 -28.83 -6.47 -4.57
N ARG A 226 -29.63 -6.12 -5.58
CA ARG A 226 -30.22 -4.78 -5.73
C ARG A 226 -31.10 -4.36 -4.55
N ALA A 227 -31.68 -5.31 -3.82
CA ALA A 227 -32.49 -5.04 -2.65
C ALA A 227 -31.63 -4.80 -1.38
N ALA A 228 -30.30 -4.96 -1.43
CA ALA A 228 -29.44 -4.78 -0.26
C ALA A 228 -29.53 -3.37 0.36
N PRO A 229 -29.53 -2.25 -0.41
CA PRO A 229 -29.73 -0.94 0.18
C PRO A 229 -31.08 -0.77 0.87
N PHE A 230 -32.15 -1.34 0.29
CA PHE A 230 -33.47 -1.38 0.93
C PHE A 230 -33.44 -2.19 2.22
N PHE A 231 -32.82 -3.37 2.20
CA PHE A 231 -32.70 -4.24 3.37
C PHE A 231 -31.99 -3.55 4.53
N LEU A 232 -30.84 -2.93 4.26
CA LEU A 232 -30.05 -2.23 5.27
C LEU A 232 -30.77 -1.00 5.82
N ARG A 233 -31.40 -0.17 4.96
CA ARG A 233 -32.19 0.99 5.42
C ARG A 233 -33.35 0.58 6.30
N GLN A 234 -34.04 -0.51 5.95
CA GLN A 234 -35.19 -0.96 6.72
C GLN A 234 -34.79 -1.56 8.08
N ILE A 235 -33.62 -2.21 8.16
CA ILE A 235 -33.01 -2.59 9.45
C ILE A 235 -32.70 -1.34 10.28
N MET A 236 -32.06 -0.32 9.69
CA MET A 236 -31.72 0.92 10.39
C MET A 236 -32.98 1.62 10.94
N HIS A 237 -34.02 1.72 10.12
CA HIS A 237 -35.29 2.33 10.50
C HIS A 237 -35.97 1.58 11.66
N GLN A 238 -36.07 0.24 11.58
CA GLN A 238 -36.69 -0.57 12.64
C GLN A 238 -35.93 -0.49 13.97
N GLU A 239 -34.62 -0.29 13.91
CA GLU A 239 -33.75 -0.26 15.08
C GLU A 239 -33.45 1.15 15.62
N GLY A 240 -33.86 2.18 14.89
CA GLY A 240 -33.60 3.59 15.22
C GLY A 240 -32.14 4.02 15.02
N LEU A 241 -31.40 3.35 14.14
CA LEU A 241 -29.97 3.57 13.90
C LEU A 241 -29.73 4.62 12.81
N ASP A 242 -28.73 5.47 13.03
CA ASP A 242 -28.25 6.46 12.05
C ASP A 242 -27.13 5.89 11.17
N THR A 243 -26.35 4.94 11.69
CA THR A 243 -25.24 4.31 10.96
C THR A 243 -25.16 2.80 11.19
N LEU A 244 -24.64 2.09 10.19
CA LEU A 244 -24.25 0.69 10.28
C LEU A 244 -22.76 0.55 9.97
N SER A 245 -22.04 -0.12 10.87
CA SER A 245 -20.60 -0.38 10.76
C SER A 245 -20.32 -1.85 10.54
N TYR A 246 -19.17 -2.16 9.93
CA TYR A 246 -18.65 -3.51 9.82
C TYR A 246 -17.14 -3.54 10.05
N CYS A 247 -16.70 -4.52 10.83
CA CYS A 247 -15.30 -4.79 11.12
C CYS A 247 -14.85 -6.06 10.39
N LEU A 248 -13.96 -5.92 9.41
CA LEU A 248 -13.38 -7.03 8.67
C LEU A 248 -12.00 -7.39 9.23
N LEU A 249 -11.91 -8.51 9.96
CA LEU A 249 -10.65 -8.93 10.59
C LEU A 249 -9.58 -9.27 9.56
N THR A 250 -8.34 -8.89 9.86
CA THR A 250 -7.19 -9.20 9.01
C THR A 250 -6.92 -10.71 8.92
N SER A 251 -7.18 -11.44 10.00
CA SER A 251 -7.07 -12.90 10.03
C SER A 251 -8.03 -13.57 9.04
N ASP A 252 -9.26 -13.07 8.92
CA ASP A 252 -10.25 -13.58 7.95
C ASP A 252 -9.76 -13.40 6.50
N LEU A 253 -9.07 -12.29 6.22
CA LEU A 253 -8.47 -12.01 4.91
C LEU A 253 -7.26 -12.91 4.60
N ILE A 254 -6.34 -13.09 5.55
CA ILE A 254 -5.11 -13.87 5.36
C ILE A 254 -5.43 -15.37 5.25
N CYS A 255 -6.26 -15.87 6.16
CA CYS A 255 -6.65 -17.27 6.16
C CYS A 255 -7.64 -17.60 5.03
N LYS A 256 -8.17 -16.59 4.33
CA LYS A 256 -9.27 -16.71 3.35
C LYS A 256 -10.45 -17.50 3.92
N THR A 257 -10.66 -17.41 5.22
CA THR A 257 -11.72 -18.08 5.95
C THR A 257 -12.79 -17.05 6.32
N ASP A 258 -14.05 -17.40 6.09
CA ASP A 258 -15.18 -16.91 6.89
C ASP A 258 -15.62 -15.43 6.81
N VAL A 259 -15.60 -14.79 5.63
CA VAL A 259 -16.27 -13.48 5.48
C VAL A 259 -17.77 -13.65 5.20
N SER A 260 -18.62 -13.27 6.16
CA SER A 260 -20.08 -13.38 6.11
C SER A 260 -20.81 -12.23 5.41
N LEU A 261 -20.07 -11.31 4.79
CA LEU A 261 -20.58 -10.06 4.19
C LEU A 261 -20.17 -9.83 2.73
N ALA A 262 -19.56 -10.82 2.07
CA ALA A 262 -19.00 -10.63 0.73
C ALA A 262 -20.03 -10.13 -0.31
N THR A 263 -21.33 -10.35 -0.10
CA THR A 263 -22.36 -9.89 -1.03
C THR A 263 -22.69 -8.41 -0.88
N VAL A 264 -22.80 -7.87 0.34
CA VAL A 264 -23.24 -6.47 0.56
C VAL A 264 -22.10 -5.47 0.81
N LEU A 265 -20.84 -5.91 0.82
CA LEU A 265 -19.69 -5.04 1.11
C LEU A 265 -19.62 -3.81 0.18
N GLY A 266 -20.06 -3.94 -1.07
CA GLY A 266 -20.17 -2.80 -1.99
C GLY A 266 -21.09 -1.68 -1.49
N GLU A 267 -22.06 -2.00 -0.61
CA GLU A 267 -22.98 -1.01 -0.04
C GLU A 267 -22.43 -0.22 1.14
N LEU A 268 -21.26 -0.62 1.64
CA LEU A 268 -20.56 0.04 2.73
C LEU A 268 -19.37 0.84 2.19
N CYS A 269 -19.12 2.02 2.76
CA CYS A 269 -17.95 2.83 2.45
C CYS A 269 -16.78 2.41 3.35
N PRO A 270 -15.60 2.10 2.79
CA PRO A 270 -14.44 1.77 3.60
C PRO A 270 -13.87 3.04 4.26
N VAL A 271 -13.49 2.96 5.53
CA VAL A 271 -12.97 4.12 6.27
C VAL A 271 -11.45 4.07 6.30
N ARG A 272 -10.79 5.17 5.91
CA ARG A 272 -9.32 5.23 5.88
C ARG A 272 -8.74 5.11 7.31
N PRO A 273 -7.75 4.24 7.54
CA PRO A 273 -7.07 4.18 8.83
C PRO A 273 -6.27 5.44 9.12
N ARG A 274 -6.24 5.84 10.39
CA ARG A 274 -5.30 6.84 10.93
C ARG A 274 -3.97 6.20 11.27
N ASN A 275 -2.91 6.96 11.06
CA ASN A 275 -1.63 6.66 11.69
C ASN A 275 -1.74 7.00 13.18
N ARG A 276 -1.26 6.11 14.04
CA ARG A 276 -1.40 6.25 15.49
C ARG A 276 -0.28 7.11 16.04
N THR A 277 -0.63 8.15 16.81
CA THR A 277 0.32 8.89 17.63
C THR A 277 0.92 7.96 18.68
N GLN A 278 2.24 7.98 18.82
CA GLN A 278 2.92 7.17 19.83
C GLN A 278 3.11 8.00 21.09
N TYR A 279 2.28 7.74 22.11
CA TYR A 279 2.36 8.46 23.39
C TYR A 279 3.41 7.85 24.31
N HIS A 280 4.27 8.69 24.87
CA HIS A 280 5.14 8.34 25.97
C HIS A 280 4.40 8.61 27.28
N LEU A 281 3.67 7.61 27.77
CA LEU A 281 2.73 7.77 28.89
C LEU A 281 3.41 8.24 30.18
N ASP A 282 4.66 7.82 30.40
CA ASP A 282 5.44 8.16 31.60
C ASP A 282 5.81 9.66 31.68
N SER A 283 5.76 10.40 30.57
CA SER A 283 6.04 11.85 30.52
C SER A 283 4.79 12.72 30.47
N LEU A 284 3.60 12.15 30.65
CA LEU A 284 2.33 12.86 30.58
C LEU A 284 1.68 12.99 31.95
N ASP A 285 1.31 14.21 32.33
CA ASP A 285 0.52 14.47 33.53
C ASP A 285 -0.93 13.94 33.40
N VAL A 286 -1.45 13.90 32.17
CA VAL A 286 -2.78 13.38 31.83
C VAL A 286 -2.62 12.26 30.80
N VAL A 287 -2.91 11.03 31.24
CA VAL A 287 -2.83 9.84 30.40
C VAL A 287 -4.04 9.82 29.44
N PRO A 288 -3.83 9.62 28.11
CA PRO A 288 -4.94 9.47 27.17
C PRO A 288 -5.81 8.26 27.50
N GLU A 289 -7.08 8.30 27.13
CA GLU A 289 -7.99 7.18 27.31
C GLU A 289 -7.47 5.89 26.63
N ASN A 290 -7.84 4.72 27.18
CA ASN A 290 -7.50 3.42 26.61
C ASN A 290 -8.00 3.27 25.17
N SER A 291 -9.15 3.88 24.84
CA SER A 291 -9.71 3.93 23.49
C SER A 291 -8.78 4.60 22.48
N VAL A 292 -7.87 5.48 22.91
CA VAL A 292 -6.90 6.19 22.05
C VAL A 292 -5.60 5.41 21.91
N THR A 293 -5.17 4.76 22.98
CA THR A 293 -3.90 4.04 23.07
C THR A 293 -3.98 2.58 22.65
N ASN A 294 -5.20 2.05 22.46
CA ASN A 294 -5.44 0.66 22.11
C ASN A 294 -4.72 0.27 20.80
N LYS A 295 -3.83 -0.73 20.90
CA LYS A 295 -3.09 -1.26 19.76
C LYS A 295 -3.75 -2.49 19.12
N ASP A 296 -4.74 -3.09 19.79
CA ASP A 296 -5.35 -4.39 19.45
C ASP A 296 -6.46 -4.29 18.39
N ILE A 297 -6.49 -3.19 17.62
CA ILE A 297 -7.42 -3.03 16.48
C ILE A 297 -6.72 -3.53 15.23
N ASP A 298 -7.17 -4.68 14.73
CA ASP A 298 -6.59 -5.45 13.64
C ASP A 298 -7.58 -5.74 12.50
N TYR A 299 -8.60 -4.90 12.33
CA TYR A 299 -9.63 -5.03 11.28
C TYR A 299 -9.67 -3.82 10.35
N ALA A 300 -10.30 -3.95 9.19
CA ALA A 300 -10.73 -2.81 8.40
C ALA A 300 -12.15 -2.39 8.81
N LEU A 301 -12.40 -1.09 8.88
CA LEU A 301 -13.70 -0.53 9.22
C LEU A 301 -14.44 -0.08 7.96
N PHE A 302 -15.69 -0.49 7.84
CA PHE A 302 -16.63 -0.04 6.82
C PHE A 302 -17.84 0.58 7.50
N VAL A 303 -18.41 1.64 6.92
CA VAL A 303 -19.60 2.29 7.44
C VAL A 303 -20.58 2.66 6.32
N THR A 304 -21.87 2.67 6.61
CA THR A 304 -22.89 3.27 5.75
C THR A 304 -23.92 4.03 6.56
N THR A 305 -24.70 4.87 5.86
CA THR A 305 -25.79 5.69 6.39
C THR A 305 -27.00 5.58 5.48
N GLU A 306 -28.17 6.01 5.94
CA GLU A 306 -29.36 6.05 5.08
C GLU A 306 -29.16 6.89 3.82
N ASN A 307 -28.42 8.00 3.93
CA ASN A 307 -28.05 8.85 2.79
C ASN A 307 -27.16 8.11 1.79
N LEU A 308 -26.10 7.45 2.26
CA LEU A 308 -25.18 6.68 1.41
C LEU A 308 -25.87 5.50 0.71
N LEU A 309 -26.88 4.90 1.34
CA LEU A 309 -27.69 3.83 0.75
C LEU A 309 -28.76 4.34 -0.23
N SER A 310 -29.08 5.64 -0.20
CA SER A 310 -30.12 6.24 -1.04
C SER A 310 -29.57 6.92 -2.29
N VAL A 311 -28.30 7.35 -2.27
CA VAL A 311 -27.65 8.00 -3.41
C VAL A 311 -27.15 6.94 -4.41
N PRO A 312 -27.50 7.05 -5.71
CA PRO A 312 -27.00 6.14 -6.73
C PRO A 312 -25.48 6.31 -6.91
N LYS A 313 -24.76 5.18 -6.96
CA LYS A 313 -23.31 5.16 -7.16
C LYS A 313 -22.97 5.19 -8.65
N LEU A 314 -22.05 6.07 -9.04
CA LEU A 314 -21.41 6.08 -10.35
C LEU A 314 -20.39 4.95 -10.43
N GLU A 315 -20.72 3.92 -11.21
CA GLU A 315 -19.86 2.75 -11.39
C GLU A 315 -18.92 2.94 -12.58
N LEU A 316 -17.63 3.14 -12.31
CA LEU A 316 -16.59 3.22 -13.32
C LEU A 316 -16.01 1.82 -13.58
N ASN A 317 -16.34 1.27 -14.74
CA ASN A 317 -15.99 -0.10 -15.15
C ASN A 317 -14.65 -0.23 -15.90
N TYR A 318 -13.86 0.83 -16.01
CA TYR A 318 -12.55 0.76 -16.68
C TYR A 318 -11.64 -0.30 -16.07
N ARG A 319 -10.98 -1.10 -16.91
CA ARG A 319 -9.93 -2.04 -16.50
C ARG A 319 -8.65 -1.30 -16.20
N ILE A 320 -8.44 -1.00 -14.92
CA ILE A 320 -7.25 -0.30 -14.45
C ILE A 320 -6.27 -1.36 -13.95
N VAL A 321 -5.21 -1.59 -14.71
CA VAL A 321 -4.18 -2.59 -14.41
C VAL A 321 -2.93 -1.89 -13.88
N VAL A 322 -2.59 -2.16 -12.63
CA VAL A 322 -1.40 -1.62 -11.95
C VAL A 322 -0.33 -2.71 -11.87
N VAL A 323 0.81 -2.49 -12.52
CA VAL A 323 1.94 -3.41 -12.54
C VAL A 323 2.95 -3.00 -11.46
N GLY A 324 3.08 -3.83 -10.44
CA GLY A 324 3.91 -3.61 -9.26
C GLY A 324 3.08 -3.39 -8.00
N SER A 325 3.67 -3.74 -6.86
CA SER A 325 3.08 -3.58 -5.52
C SER A 325 3.96 -2.71 -4.61
N SER A 326 4.57 -1.68 -5.20
CA SER A 326 5.43 -0.73 -4.47
C SER A 326 4.60 0.27 -3.66
N ASN A 327 5.24 1.05 -2.80
CA ASN A 327 4.57 2.14 -2.06
C ASN A 327 3.85 3.13 -2.99
N THR A 328 4.36 3.35 -4.21
CA THR A 328 3.67 4.18 -5.23
C THR A 328 2.36 3.52 -5.69
N ALA A 329 2.37 2.21 -5.92
CA ALA A 329 1.18 1.48 -6.34
C ALA A 329 0.12 1.40 -5.25
N ILE A 330 0.53 1.08 -4.03
CA ILE A 330 -0.36 1.05 -2.87
C ILE A 330 -0.97 2.43 -2.65
N SER A 331 -0.17 3.50 -2.74
CA SER A 331 -0.67 4.85 -2.56
C SER A 331 -1.63 5.30 -3.64
N PHE A 332 -1.37 4.95 -4.90
CA PHE A 332 -2.30 5.19 -5.99
C PHE A 332 -3.65 4.53 -5.73
N LEU A 333 -3.66 3.24 -5.37
CA LEU A 333 -4.88 2.48 -5.07
C LEU A 333 -5.61 3.00 -3.82
N GLU A 334 -4.87 3.30 -2.75
CA GLU A 334 -5.42 3.89 -1.52
C GLU A 334 -6.15 5.20 -1.81
N HIS A 335 -5.56 6.10 -2.58
CA HIS A 335 -6.18 7.41 -2.86
C HIS A 335 -7.29 7.33 -3.91
N LEU A 336 -7.32 6.27 -4.73
CA LEU A 336 -8.41 5.99 -5.64
C LEU A 336 -9.65 5.46 -4.91
N ILE A 337 -9.46 4.61 -3.90
CA ILE A 337 -10.55 3.95 -3.15
C ILE A 337 -11.09 4.82 -1.99
N TYR A 338 -10.21 5.50 -1.24
CA TYR A 338 -10.57 6.15 0.04
C TYR A 338 -10.67 7.68 -0.07
N LYS A 339 -11.29 8.24 -1.12
CA LYS A 339 -11.38 9.70 -1.27
C LYS A 339 -12.72 10.25 -0.75
N SER A 340 -12.63 11.10 0.27
CA SER A 340 -13.76 11.77 0.95
C SER A 340 -14.68 12.63 0.06
N SER A 341 -14.19 13.16 -1.07
CA SER A 341 -15.01 14.11 -1.85
C SER A 341 -16.06 13.44 -2.75
N ASN A 342 -15.95 12.14 -3.02
CA ASN A 342 -16.75 11.43 -4.05
C ASN A 342 -17.18 10.03 -3.59
N ASP A 343 -17.81 9.89 -2.42
CA ASP A 343 -18.29 8.61 -1.85
C ASP A 343 -19.31 7.85 -2.74
N HIS A 344 -19.77 8.50 -3.81
CA HIS A 344 -20.67 7.96 -4.82
C HIS A 344 -19.94 7.33 -6.01
N ILE A 345 -18.62 7.42 -6.14
CA ILE A 345 -17.86 6.83 -7.26
C ILE A 345 -17.28 5.47 -6.85
N ARG A 346 -17.48 4.44 -7.69
CA ARG A 346 -16.96 3.09 -7.47
C ARG A 346 -16.12 2.62 -8.65
N TYR A 347 -14.87 2.26 -8.38
CA TYR A 347 -13.97 1.62 -9.35
C TYR A 347 -14.13 0.11 -9.30
N ASN A 348 -14.72 -0.46 -10.35
CA ASN A 348 -15.19 -1.85 -10.35
C ASN A 348 -14.14 -2.87 -10.80
N ASN A 349 -13.10 -2.43 -11.50
CA ASN A 349 -12.14 -3.28 -12.20
C ASN A 349 -10.69 -2.85 -11.93
N LEU A 350 -10.31 -2.81 -10.65
CA LEU A 350 -8.93 -2.58 -10.22
C LEU A 350 -8.16 -3.90 -10.16
N THR A 351 -7.05 -4.01 -10.89
CA THR A 351 -6.19 -5.19 -10.88
C THR A 351 -4.75 -4.81 -10.57
N MET A 352 -4.13 -5.45 -9.59
CA MET A 352 -2.71 -5.34 -9.30
C MET A 352 -1.97 -6.60 -9.76
N VAL A 353 -0.91 -6.42 -10.55
CA VAL A 353 0.00 -7.50 -10.97
C VAL A 353 1.29 -7.39 -10.16
N SER A 354 1.63 -8.42 -9.40
CA SER A 354 2.89 -8.46 -8.62
C SER A 354 3.44 -9.87 -8.53
N ILE A 355 4.76 -10.00 -8.35
CA ILE A 355 5.43 -11.31 -8.25
C ILE A 355 4.96 -12.04 -6.98
N HIS A 356 4.90 -11.32 -5.86
CA HIS A 356 4.57 -11.86 -4.54
C HIS A 356 3.21 -11.39 -4.03
N GLY A 357 2.41 -10.73 -4.87
CA GLY A 357 1.12 -10.15 -4.48
C GLY A 357 1.26 -8.89 -3.62
N MET A 358 0.34 -8.68 -2.69
CA MET A 358 0.37 -7.55 -1.76
C MET A 358 1.50 -7.72 -0.71
N PRO A 359 2.22 -6.64 -0.35
CA PRO A 359 3.18 -6.68 0.74
C PRO A 359 2.52 -7.14 2.05
N HIS A 360 3.27 -7.85 2.88
CA HIS A 360 2.82 -8.36 4.19
C HIS A 360 1.60 -9.30 4.13
N SER A 361 1.33 -9.92 2.97
CA SER A 361 0.29 -10.96 2.81
C SER A 361 0.67 -12.33 3.38
N VAL A 362 1.91 -12.48 3.87
CA VAL A 362 2.45 -13.69 4.50
C VAL A 362 2.73 -13.40 5.97
N LEU A 363 2.65 -14.44 6.81
CA LEU A 363 3.01 -14.35 8.22
C LEU A 363 4.41 -13.75 8.40
N PRO A 364 4.58 -12.89 9.42
CA PRO A 364 5.82 -12.17 9.61
C PRO A 364 6.96 -13.11 9.99
N HIS A 365 8.13 -12.85 9.43
CA HIS A 365 9.38 -13.49 9.81
C HIS A 365 10.32 -12.41 10.34
N GLN A 366 10.59 -12.42 11.65
CA GLN A 366 11.34 -11.35 12.33
C GLN A 366 12.61 -10.94 11.57
N ALA A 367 13.52 -11.89 11.31
CA ALA A 367 14.74 -11.57 10.56
C ALA A 367 14.47 -11.10 9.11
N GLY A 368 13.44 -11.61 8.44
CA GLY A 368 13.15 -11.27 7.04
C GLY A 368 12.65 -9.84 6.90
N GLU A 369 11.87 -9.35 7.87
CA GLU A 369 11.41 -7.96 7.94
C GLU A 369 12.58 -6.98 8.20
N LEU A 370 13.69 -7.42 8.80
CA LEU A 370 14.85 -6.55 9.06
C LEU A 370 15.77 -6.40 7.85
N MET A 371 15.65 -7.22 6.81
CA MET A 371 16.65 -7.30 5.73
C MET A 371 16.60 -6.10 4.76
N LEU A 372 15.51 -5.32 4.76
CA LEU A 372 15.34 -4.12 3.93
C LEU A 372 14.90 -2.92 4.79
N PRO A 373 15.31 -1.69 4.44
CA PRO A 373 14.77 -0.49 5.07
C PRO A 373 13.30 -0.27 4.69
N HIS A 374 12.57 0.43 5.55
CA HIS A 374 11.14 0.73 5.38
C HIS A 374 10.89 2.23 5.39
N SER A 375 9.85 2.71 4.71
CA SER A 375 9.50 4.14 4.69
C SER A 375 8.49 4.55 5.77
N GLY A 376 8.01 3.60 6.59
CA GLY A 376 7.04 3.86 7.66
C GLY A 376 5.62 4.23 7.23
N VAL A 377 5.32 4.23 5.93
CA VAL A 377 3.98 4.62 5.43
C VAL A 377 3.03 3.42 5.45
N TYR A 378 3.43 2.33 4.82
CA TYR A 378 2.61 1.14 4.61
C TYR A 378 3.10 0.00 5.49
N THR A 379 2.94 0.14 6.81
CA THR A 379 3.25 -0.92 7.76
C THR A 379 2.26 -2.09 7.60
N ARG A 380 2.62 -3.27 8.14
CA ARG A 380 1.71 -4.42 8.18
C ARG A 380 0.37 -4.08 8.81
N ASP A 381 0.38 -3.43 9.97
CA ASP A 381 -0.83 -2.98 10.68
C ASP A 381 -1.66 -2.01 9.84
N TYR A 382 -1.00 -1.06 9.18
CA TYR A 382 -1.71 -0.09 8.35
C TYR A 382 -2.38 -0.75 7.13
N LEU A 383 -1.66 -1.62 6.41
CA LEU A 383 -2.20 -2.32 5.24
C LEU A 383 -3.30 -3.31 5.60
N ALA A 384 -3.20 -3.94 6.76
CA ALA A 384 -4.20 -4.81 7.34
C ALA A 384 -5.52 -4.06 7.57
N ARG A 385 -5.47 -2.91 8.26
CA ARG A 385 -6.64 -2.03 8.48
C ARG A 385 -7.13 -1.34 7.21
N LEU A 386 -6.25 -1.13 6.23
CA LEU A 386 -6.62 -0.57 4.93
C LEU A 386 -7.33 -1.62 4.07
N SER A 387 -6.97 -2.91 4.11
CA SER A 387 -7.69 -3.98 3.42
C SER A 387 -7.92 -3.75 1.91
N LEU A 388 -6.91 -3.25 1.18
CA LEU A 388 -7.01 -2.99 -0.28
C LEU A 388 -7.46 -4.21 -1.10
N GLN A 389 -7.16 -5.42 -0.61
CA GLN A 389 -7.53 -6.70 -1.23
C GLN A 389 -9.05 -6.94 -1.31
N THR A 390 -9.88 -6.13 -0.64
CA THR A 390 -11.34 -6.14 -0.81
C THR A 390 -11.82 -5.42 -2.06
N HIS A 391 -11.00 -4.51 -2.60
CA HIS A 391 -11.34 -3.67 -3.76
C HIS A 391 -10.46 -3.97 -4.99
N VAL A 392 -9.34 -4.66 -4.80
CA VAL A 392 -8.31 -4.87 -5.83
C VAL A 392 -8.09 -6.35 -6.10
N ASN A 393 -8.23 -6.76 -7.35
CA ASN A 393 -7.89 -8.10 -7.80
C ASN A 393 -6.37 -8.27 -7.85
N ILE A 394 -5.82 -9.24 -7.13
CA ILE A 394 -4.37 -9.50 -7.08
C ILE A 394 -4.02 -10.66 -8.02
N LEU A 395 -3.22 -10.37 -9.05
CA LEU A 395 -2.69 -11.36 -9.98
C LEU A 395 -1.18 -11.56 -9.75
N TYR A 396 -0.79 -12.82 -9.61
CA TYR A 396 0.60 -13.20 -9.38
C TYR A 396 1.32 -13.38 -10.72
N GLY A 397 2.34 -12.57 -11.00
CA GLY A 397 3.12 -12.73 -12.21
C GLY A 397 4.02 -11.56 -12.58
N VAL A 398 4.77 -11.79 -13.66
CA VAL A 398 5.67 -10.81 -14.29
C VAL A 398 5.12 -10.47 -15.67
N VAL A 399 5.05 -9.18 -15.98
CA VAL A 399 4.73 -8.72 -17.33
C VAL A 399 5.90 -9.01 -18.26
N THR A 400 5.61 -9.73 -19.33
CA THR A 400 6.59 -10.25 -20.31
C THR A 400 6.42 -9.61 -21.69
N VAL A 401 5.19 -9.25 -22.05
CA VAL A 401 4.85 -8.57 -23.30
C VAL A 401 3.77 -7.52 -23.03
N ILE A 402 3.87 -6.37 -23.71
CA ILE A 402 2.83 -5.34 -23.74
C ILE A 402 2.40 -5.17 -25.21
N ASN A 403 1.15 -5.49 -25.52
CA ASN A 403 0.54 -5.22 -26.82
C ASN A 403 -0.32 -3.96 -26.71
N ARG A 404 0.20 -2.85 -27.24
CA ARG A 404 -0.46 -1.54 -27.17
C ARG A 404 -1.66 -1.41 -28.10
N GLN A 405 -1.63 -2.09 -29.26
CA GLN A 405 -2.69 -2.02 -30.25
C GLN A 405 -3.97 -2.68 -29.74
N GLU A 406 -3.84 -3.87 -29.15
CA GLU A 406 -4.95 -4.63 -28.56
C GLU A 406 -5.24 -4.28 -27.10
N LYS A 407 -4.44 -3.37 -26.51
CA LYS A 407 -4.44 -3.04 -25.07
C LYS A 407 -4.41 -4.28 -24.17
N MET A 408 -3.41 -5.13 -24.36
CA MET A 408 -3.21 -6.34 -23.55
C MET A 408 -1.79 -6.47 -23.02
N ILE A 409 -1.64 -7.11 -21.86
CA ILE A 409 -0.35 -7.54 -21.33
C ILE A 409 -0.29 -9.06 -21.22
N CYS A 410 0.88 -9.64 -21.45
CA CYS A 410 1.13 -11.07 -21.21
C CYS A 410 1.87 -11.27 -19.89
N LEU A 411 1.30 -12.08 -19.02
CA LEU A 411 1.85 -12.48 -17.73
C LEU A 411 2.53 -13.84 -17.86
N ASN A 412 3.78 -13.92 -17.41
CA ASN A 412 4.58 -15.15 -17.36
C ASN A 412 4.61 -15.94 -18.70
N ASP A 413 4.58 -15.23 -19.83
CA ASP A 413 4.56 -15.82 -21.19
C ASP A 413 3.34 -16.72 -21.49
N GLN A 414 2.27 -16.65 -20.69
CA GLN A 414 1.14 -17.59 -20.77
C GLN A 414 -0.24 -16.92 -20.74
N HIS A 415 -0.45 -15.95 -19.86
CA HIS A 415 -1.79 -15.41 -19.59
C HIS A 415 -1.93 -13.98 -20.12
N TRP A 416 -2.90 -13.75 -20.99
CA TRP A 416 -3.21 -12.42 -21.51
C TRP A 416 -4.28 -11.72 -20.68
N LEU A 417 -4.03 -10.44 -20.39
CA LEU A 417 -4.93 -9.58 -19.63
C LEU A 417 -5.15 -8.26 -20.38
N ARG A 418 -6.41 -7.92 -20.66
CA ARG A 418 -6.82 -6.63 -21.22
C ARG A 418 -6.77 -5.50 -20.20
N TYR A 419 -6.44 -4.30 -20.66
CA TYR A 419 -6.51 -3.07 -19.88
C TYR A 419 -7.20 -1.95 -20.66
N ASP A 420 -7.91 -1.08 -19.95
CA ASP A 420 -8.32 0.23 -20.48
C ASP A 420 -7.24 1.26 -20.16
N TYR A 421 -6.66 1.16 -18.96
CA TYR A 421 -5.53 1.95 -18.48
C TYR A 421 -4.48 1.05 -17.81
N LEU A 422 -3.22 1.21 -18.20
CA LEU A 422 -2.08 0.46 -17.67
C LEU A 422 -1.15 1.38 -16.89
N TYR A 423 -0.90 1.07 -15.62
CA TYR A 423 0.00 1.80 -14.74
C TYR A 423 1.25 0.98 -14.45
N LEU A 424 2.39 1.42 -14.95
CA LEU A 424 3.69 0.77 -14.80
C LEU A 424 4.43 1.33 -13.58
N PHE A 425 4.17 0.73 -12.42
CA PHE A 425 4.79 1.09 -11.13
C PHE A 425 5.86 0.08 -10.71
N THR A 426 6.63 -0.39 -11.70
CA THR A 426 7.56 -1.52 -11.57
C THR A 426 8.82 -1.20 -10.76
N GLY A 427 9.11 0.08 -10.52
CA GLY A 427 10.27 0.53 -9.74
C GLY A 427 11.62 0.03 -10.29
N LEU A 428 12.61 -0.04 -9.40
CA LEU A 428 13.95 -0.55 -9.67
C LEU A 428 14.25 -1.76 -8.77
N GLN A 429 15.07 -2.69 -9.24
CA GLN A 429 15.40 -3.94 -8.53
C GLN A 429 16.91 -4.22 -8.58
N TYR A 430 17.44 -4.81 -7.51
CA TYR A 430 18.74 -5.49 -7.55
C TYR A 430 18.65 -6.62 -8.56
N CYS A 431 19.51 -6.55 -9.57
CA CYS A 431 19.59 -7.51 -10.65
C CYS A 431 20.84 -8.36 -10.51
N LYS A 432 20.91 -9.43 -11.31
CA LYS A 432 22.05 -10.34 -11.32
C LYS A 432 23.35 -9.55 -11.51
N PRO A 433 24.38 -9.77 -10.68
CA PRO A 433 25.68 -9.17 -10.91
C PRO A 433 26.19 -9.57 -12.29
N GLN A 434 26.63 -8.60 -13.09
CA GLN A 434 27.41 -8.88 -14.27
C GLN A 434 28.88 -8.87 -13.84
N PRO A 435 29.64 -9.96 -14.06
CA PRO A 435 31.08 -9.95 -13.81
C PRO A 435 31.68 -8.76 -14.55
N ALA A 436 32.40 -7.89 -13.84
CA ALA A 436 33.07 -6.77 -14.48
C ALA A 436 34.06 -7.34 -15.49
N THR A 437 33.90 -7.03 -16.78
CA THR A 437 34.93 -7.29 -17.81
C THR A 437 36.11 -6.33 -17.66
N ALA A 438 36.32 -5.77 -16.46
CA ALA A 438 37.39 -4.84 -16.17
C ALA A 438 38.72 -5.49 -16.58
N HIS A 439 39.53 -4.72 -17.30
CA HIS A 439 40.89 -5.06 -17.65
C HIS A 439 41.71 -5.20 -16.37
N VAL A 440 41.55 -6.32 -15.67
CA VAL A 440 42.49 -6.73 -14.63
C VAL A 440 43.79 -7.00 -15.36
N ASP A 441 44.79 -6.16 -15.14
CA ASP A 441 46.12 -6.33 -15.72
C ASP A 441 46.64 -7.73 -15.34
N PRO A 442 46.82 -8.65 -16.31
CA PRO A 442 47.30 -10.00 -16.04
C PRO A 442 48.63 -10.02 -15.30
N ASP A 443 49.42 -8.94 -15.45
CA ASP A 443 50.75 -8.80 -14.88
C ASP A 443 50.70 -8.40 -13.39
N ALA A 444 49.69 -7.63 -12.96
CA ALA A 444 49.46 -7.35 -11.54
C ALA A 444 49.04 -8.62 -10.74
N CYS A 445 48.42 -9.59 -11.42
CA CYS A 445 47.98 -10.86 -10.85
C CYS A 445 49.05 -11.98 -10.84
N GLN A 446 50.30 -11.70 -11.25
CA GLN A 446 51.35 -12.72 -11.40
C GLN A 446 51.76 -13.43 -10.11
N LYS A 447 51.35 -12.96 -8.92
CA LYS A 447 51.80 -13.51 -7.63
C LYS A 447 50.91 -14.58 -7.01
N SER A 448 49.73 -14.91 -7.57
CA SER A 448 48.89 -15.99 -7.02
C SER A 448 48.19 -16.85 -8.08
N ILE A 449 48.39 -18.16 -8.00
CA ILE A 449 47.84 -19.18 -8.92
C ILE A 449 46.29 -19.20 -8.86
N ASP A 450 45.70 -18.93 -7.69
CA ASP A 450 44.25 -18.94 -7.48
C ASP A 450 43.48 -17.87 -8.29
N VAL A 451 44.08 -16.70 -8.56
CA VAL A 451 43.39 -15.61 -9.27
C VAL A 451 43.20 -15.93 -10.76
N ARG A 452 44.19 -16.58 -11.40
CA ARG A 452 44.12 -16.97 -12.82
C ARG A 452 43.01 -17.99 -13.09
N GLU A 453 42.79 -18.92 -12.17
CA GLU A 453 41.71 -19.91 -12.29
C GLU A 453 40.31 -19.32 -12.07
N ILE A 454 40.17 -18.18 -11.36
CA ILE A 454 38.88 -17.52 -11.16
C ILE A 454 38.54 -16.61 -12.36
N HIS A 455 39.52 -16.21 -13.18
CA HIS A 455 39.30 -15.38 -14.38
C HIS A 455 38.84 -16.15 -15.63
N THR A 456 38.69 -17.49 -15.55
CA THR A 456 38.13 -18.27 -16.66
C THR A 456 36.66 -17.88 -16.92
N ARG A 457 36.25 -17.85 -18.19
CA ARG A 457 34.95 -17.34 -18.70
C ARG A 457 33.68 -18.09 -18.21
N GLU A 458 33.77 -18.84 -17.12
CA GLU A 458 32.76 -19.81 -16.65
C GLU A 458 31.61 -19.17 -15.84
N ALA A 459 31.71 -17.91 -15.41
CA ALA A 459 30.70 -17.27 -14.56
C ALA A 459 29.49 -16.69 -15.32
N ARG A 460 28.81 -17.53 -16.12
CA ARG A 460 27.47 -17.20 -16.65
C ARG A 460 26.35 -17.71 -15.76
N GLU A 461 26.61 -18.73 -14.96
CA GLU A 461 25.62 -19.33 -14.07
C GLU A 461 25.62 -18.63 -12.71
N LEU A 462 24.46 -18.06 -12.35
CA LEU A 462 24.21 -17.55 -11.00
C LEU A 462 23.98 -18.76 -10.10
N GLY A 463 24.80 -18.94 -9.07
CA GLY A 463 24.60 -20.04 -8.12
C GLY A 463 23.33 -19.84 -7.28
N ASP A 464 22.73 -20.94 -6.83
CA ASP A 464 21.48 -20.97 -6.05
C ASP A 464 21.62 -20.29 -4.68
N ASN A 465 22.86 -20.06 -4.22
CA ASN A 465 23.22 -19.35 -2.99
C ASN A 465 23.63 -17.88 -3.21
N VAL A 466 23.27 -17.30 -4.35
CA VAL A 466 23.35 -15.86 -4.60
C VAL A 466 21.95 -15.25 -4.48
N PHE A 467 21.77 -14.36 -3.51
CA PHE A 467 20.48 -13.81 -3.15
C PHE A 467 20.36 -12.35 -3.58
N LEU A 468 19.28 -12.04 -4.30
CA LEU A 468 18.88 -10.69 -4.70
C LEU A 468 17.63 -10.31 -3.92
N ILE A 469 17.78 -9.43 -2.93
CA ILE A 469 16.70 -9.12 -1.98
C ILE A 469 16.00 -7.84 -2.41
N ASN A 470 14.84 -7.98 -3.08
CA ASN A 470 14.03 -6.86 -3.54
C ASN A 470 12.74 -6.67 -2.73
N THR A 471 12.30 -7.72 -2.05
CA THR A 471 11.11 -7.76 -1.21
C THR A 471 11.38 -8.51 0.09
N THR A 472 10.52 -8.33 1.09
CA THR A 472 10.56 -9.12 2.33
C THR A 472 10.34 -10.61 2.06
N THR A 473 9.55 -10.97 1.06
CA THR A 473 9.38 -12.36 0.61
C THR A 473 10.68 -12.96 0.08
N ASP A 474 11.45 -12.20 -0.73
CA ASP A 474 12.77 -12.65 -1.19
C ASP A 474 13.72 -12.90 -0.01
N ALA A 475 13.68 -12.04 1.02
CA ALA A 475 14.46 -12.20 2.23
C ALA A 475 14.12 -13.50 2.96
N VAL A 476 12.84 -13.79 3.16
CA VAL A 476 12.39 -15.03 3.82
C VAL A 476 12.82 -16.27 3.02
N ILE A 477 12.67 -16.25 1.70
CA ILE A 477 13.11 -17.34 0.82
C ILE A 477 14.63 -17.54 0.91
N ALA A 478 15.40 -16.44 0.92
CA ALA A 478 16.85 -16.48 1.05
C ALA A 478 17.31 -17.07 2.40
N LEU A 479 16.69 -16.65 3.50
CA LEU A 479 16.98 -17.17 4.84
C LEU A 479 16.64 -18.67 4.96
N GLY A 480 15.49 -19.08 4.42
CA GLY A 480 15.11 -20.49 4.36
C GLY A 480 16.09 -21.33 3.54
N THR A 481 16.56 -20.80 2.41
CA THR A 481 17.56 -21.45 1.55
C THR A 481 18.92 -21.52 2.24
N LEU A 482 19.35 -20.45 2.91
CA LEU A 482 20.59 -20.41 3.70
C LEU A 482 20.58 -21.48 4.80
N ARG A 483 19.47 -21.62 5.52
CA ARG A 483 19.31 -22.67 6.55
C ARG A 483 19.49 -24.08 5.97
N LYS A 484 18.90 -24.36 4.81
CA LYS A 484 19.07 -25.64 4.11
C LYS A 484 20.52 -25.88 3.72
N ILE A 485 21.18 -24.89 3.12
CA ILE A 485 22.60 -24.96 2.76
C ILE A 485 23.45 -25.28 3.99
N VAL A 486 23.22 -24.62 5.12
CA VAL A 486 23.95 -24.87 6.38
C VAL A 486 23.70 -26.28 6.93
N MET A 487 22.47 -26.79 6.84
CA MET A 487 22.12 -28.14 7.32
C MET A 487 22.65 -29.26 6.41
N GLU A 488 22.56 -29.08 5.10
CA GLU A 488 22.98 -30.07 4.10
C GLU A 488 24.50 -30.09 3.90
N SER A 489 25.16 -28.95 4.13
CA SER A 489 26.56 -28.80 3.83
C SER A 489 27.38 -28.68 5.11
N LYS A 490 28.32 -29.62 5.33
CA LYS A 490 29.46 -29.42 6.24
C LYS A 490 30.46 -28.38 5.70
N LYS A 491 30.02 -27.49 4.78
CA LYS A 491 30.89 -26.58 4.05
C LYS A 491 31.41 -25.49 4.98
N LEU A 492 32.71 -25.26 4.90
CA LEU A 492 33.38 -24.11 5.46
C LEU A 492 33.23 -22.94 4.48
N GLY A 493 32.95 -21.74 4.99
CA GLY A 493 32.79 -20.54 4.18
C GLY A 493 32.19 -19.39 4.97
N LYS A 494 32.13 -18.22 4.33
CA LYS A 494 31.56 -16.98 4.86
C LYS A 494 30.25 -16.64 4.15
N VAL A 495 29.32 -16.02 4.86
CA VAL A 495 28.17 -15.34 4.27
C VAL A 495 28.63 -13.95 3.89
N ILE A 496 28.69 -13.67 2.59
CA ILE A 496 29.20 -12.40 2.06
C ILE A 496 28.01 -11.47 1.80
N VAL A 497 28.10 -10.24 2.28
CA VAL A 497 27.14 -9.16 1.99
C VAL A 497 27.90 -8.10 1.19
N HIS A 498 27.54 -7.90 -0.07
CA HIS A 498 28.25 -6.98 -0.96
C HIS A 498 27.33 -5.88 -1.48
N GLY A 499 27.79 -4.63 -1.45
CA GLY A 499 27.04 -3.49 -1.97
C GLY A 499 27.63 -2.15 -1.51
N GLY A 500 26.84 -1.08 -1.62
CA GLY A 500 27.23 0.24 -1.15
C GLY A 500 26.01 1.11 -0.84
N CYS A 501 25.05 0.53 -0.13
CA CYS A 501 23.86 1.22 0.35
C CYS A 501 23.54 0.68 1.75
N ILE A 502 22.63 1.35 2.48
CA ILE A 502 22.25 0.94 3.85
C ILE A 502 21.79 -0.52 3.94
N ASN A 503 21.34 -1.10 2.83
CA ASN A 503 20.83 -2.47 2.80
C ASN A 503 21.89 -3.52 3.21
N ILE A 504 23.18 -3.21 3.09
CA ILE A 504 24.25 -4.11 3.57
C ILE A 504 24.21 -4.25 5.10
N TYR A 505 23.89 -3.16 5.81
CA TYR A 505 23.79 -3.14 7.27
C TYR A 505 22.48 -3.78 7.73
N THR A 506 21.36 -3.48 7.08
CA THR A 506 20.05 -4.11 7.39
C THR A 506 20.09 -5.62 7.12
N CYS A 507 20.75 -6.05 6.03
CA CYS A 507 20.98 -7.46 5.76
C CYS A 507 21.86 -8.11 6.82
N THR A 508 22.91 -7.44 7.29
CA THR A 508 23.79 -7.97 8.32
C THR A 508 23.05 -8.13 9.65
N GLN A 509 22.28 -7.12 10.07
CA GLN A 509 21.40 -7.21 11.25
C GLN A 509 20.41 -8.38 11.11
N SER A 510 19.75 -8.51 9.95
CA SER A 510 18.86 -9.63 9.65
C SER A 510 19.53 -11.00 9.81
N LEU A 511 20.75 -11.17 9.27
CA LEU A 511 21.51 -12.42 9.38
C LEU A 511 21.91 -12.73 10.84
N LEU A 512 22.28 -11.71 11.61
CA LEU A 512 22.58 -11.84 13.04
C LEU A 512 21.33 -12.26 13.82
N THR A 513 20.18 -11.61 13.61
CA THR A 513 18.89 -11.98 14.20
C THR A 513 18.46 -13.39 13.79
N PHE A 514 18.79 -13.81 12.56
CA PHE A 514 18.55 -15.18 12.10
C PHE A 514 19.45 -16.23 12.79
N GLY A 515 20.50 -15.80 13.49
CA GLY A 515 21.42 -16.65 14.24
C GLY A 515 22.72 -16.97 13.50
N VAL A 516 23.07 -16.25 12.42
CA VAL A 516 24.38 -16.40 11.79
C VAL A 516 25.44 -15.72 12.68
N PRO A 517 26.48 -16.45 13.14
CA PRO A 517 27.52 -15.84 13.97
C PRO A 517 28.25 -14.72 13.22
N GLY A 518 28.51 -13.57 13.86
CA GLY A 518 29.11 -12.42 13.19
C GLY A 518 30.47 -12.73 12.53
N HIS A 519 31.31 -13.55 13.17
CA HIS A 519 32.57 -14.04 12.57
C HIS A 519 32.40 -14.90 11.31
N LYS A 520 31.18 -15.30 10.93
CA LYS A 520 30.87 -15.96 9.65
C LYS A 520 30.38 -14.99 8.58
N ILE A 521 30.09 -13.73 8.94
CA ILE A 521 29.62 -12.69 8.03
C ILE A 521 30.82 -11.85 7.58
N VAL A 522 30.85 -11.52 6.29
CA VAL A 522 31.83 -10.58 5.72
C VAL A 522 31.08 -9.54 4.89
N ILE A 523 31.29 -8.27 5.19
CA ILE A 523 30.81 -7.16 4.39
C ILE A 523 31.90 -6.74 3.40
N VAL A 524 31.54 -6.54 2.13
CA VAL A 524 32.45 -6.02 1.10
C VAL A 524 31.80 -4.80 0.46
N GLU A 525 32.36 -3.62 0.72
CA GLU A 525 31.85 -2.34 0.27
C GLU A 525 32.57 -1.83 -0.98
N ASN A 526 31.80 -1.27 -1.91
CA ASN A 526 32.33 -0.61 -3.11
C ASN A 526 32.68 0.88 -2.80
N SER A 527 33.87 1.33 -3.21
CA SER A 527 34.39 2.71 -3.01
C SER A 527 33.52 3.80 -3.68
N GLU A 528 32.89 3.49 -4.80
CA GLU A 528 32.20 4.48 -5.65
C GLU A 528 30.80 4.86 -5.12
N THR A 529 30.24 4.08 -4.20
CA THR A 529 28.80 4.13 -3.87
C THR A 529 28.45 4.81 -2.53
N CYS A 530 29.44 5.32 -1.81
CA CYS A 530 29.26 5.81 -0.45
C CYS A 530 28.42 7.11 -0.31
N ARG A 531 27.97 7.72 -1.43
CA ARG A 531 27.10 8.92 -1.41
C ARG A 531 25.61 8.63 -1.23
N LEU A 532 25.17 7.37 -1.34
CA LEU A 532 23.76 6.97 -1.29
C LEU A 532 23.42 6.08 -0.09
N CYS A 533 24.36 5.91 0.84
CA CYS A 533 24.24 4.97 1.96
C CYS A 533 23.17 5.33 2.98
N GLY A 534 22.42 6.42 2.85
CA GLY A 534 21.46 6.87 3.86
C GLY A 534 22.10 7.28 5.19
N LEU A 535 23.32 6.82 5.46
CA LEU A 535 24.26 7.24 6.48
C LEU A 535 25.28 8.14 5.79
N ASP A 536 25.39 9.38 6.25
CA ASP A 536 26.42 10.28 5.74
C ASP A 536 27.79 9.81 6.28
N ILE A 537 28.77 9.77 5.40
CA ILE A 537 30.13 9.29 5.70
C ILE A 537 30.75 10.19 6.79
N ASN A 538 31.52 9.62 7.70
CA ASN A 538 32.19 10.25 8.84
C ASN A 538 31.27 10.78 9.95
N THR A 539 29.99 10.41 9.95
CA THR A 539 29.05 10.77 11.02
C THR A 539 29.28 9.96 12.30
N THR A 540 28.82 10.51 13.43
CA THR A 540 28.72 9.77 14.69
C THR A 540 27.96 8.46 14.52
N ILE A 541 26.90 8.46 13.71
CA ILE A 541 26.07 7.28 13.41
C ILE A 541 26.91 6.18 12.74
N GLU A 542 27.61 6.49 11.65
CA GLU A 542 28.44 5.50 10.94
C GLU A 542 29.51 4.91 11.86
N LYS A 543 30.22 5.75 12.63
CA LYS A 543 31.23 5.30 13.60
C LYS A 543 30.66 4.33 14.62
N THR A 544 29.46 4.60 15.14
CA THR A 544 28.77 3.69 16.07
C THR A 544 28.44 2.35 15.43
N ILE A 545 27.97 2.34 14.18
CA ILE A 545 27.62 1.10 13.48
C ILE A 545 28.86 0.27 13.14
N ILE A 546 29.94 0.90 12.67
CA ILE A 546 31.22 0.22 12.41
C ILE A 546 31.74 -0.41 13.71
N HIS A 547 31.76 0.33 14.81
CA HIS A 547 32.17 -0.21 16.11
C HIS A 547 31.31 -1.40 16.55
N SER A 548 29.99 -1.31 16.37
CA SER A 548 29.09 -2.42 16.70
C SER A 548 29.35 -3.67 15.84
N LEU A 549 29.68 -3.50 14.56
CA LEU A 549 30.05 -4.61 13.68
C LEU A 549 31.34 -5.30 14.14
N GLU A 550 32.34 -4.53 14.57
CA GLU A 550 33.60 -5.06 15.12
C GLU A 550 33.37 -5.87 16.40
N GLU A 551 32.56 -5.36 17.34
CA GLU A 551 32.19 -6.06 18.58
C GLU A 551 31.46 -7.39 18.30
N LEU A 552 30.63 -7.42 17.27
CA LEU A 552 29.91 -8.62 16.83
C LEU A 552 30.81 -9.60 16.05
N GLY A 553 32.06 -9.22 15.77
CA GLY A 553 33.04 -10.02 15.03
C GLY A 553 32.81 -10.07 13.52
N VAL A 554 32.03 -9.14 12.97
CA VAL A 554 31.81 -9.02 11.52
C VAL A 554 33.04 -8.37 10.87
N VAL A 555 33.52 -8.93 9.76
CA VAL A 555 34.68 -8.39 9.03
C VAL A 555 34.19 -7.50 7.88
N ILE A 556 34.79 -6.32 7.73
CA ILE A 556 34.44 -5.34 6.68
C ILE A 556 35.65 -5.09 5.77
N TYR A 557 35.42 -5.10 4.46
CA TYR A 557 36.41 -4.71 3.45
C TYR A 557 35.89 -3.52 2.65
N HIS A 558 36.61 -2.40 2.67
CA HIS A 558 36.24 -1.19 1.95
C HIS A 558 36.96 -1.06 0.61
N GLY A 559 36.28 -0.48 -0.38
CA GLY A 559 36.86 -0.15 -1.67
C GLY A 559 37.10 -1.34 -2.59
N TYR A 560 36.28 -2.38 -2.46
CA TYR A 560 36.35 -3.61 -3.24
C TYR A 560 35.11 -3.79 -4.11
N HIS A 561 35.33 -4.17 -5.37
CA HIS A 561 34.28 -4.41 -6.36
C HIS A 561 34.21 -5.91 -6.69
N LEU A 562 32.99 -6.43 -6.84
CA LEU A 562 32.79 -7.82 -7.25
C LEU A 562 33.27 -8.02 -8.70
N VAL A 563 34.24 -8.91 -8.88
CA VAL A 563 34.78 -9.24 -10.21
C VAL A 563 34.20 -10.54 -10.72
N ASN A 564 34.37 -11.64 -9.98
CA ASN A 564 33.99 -12.97 -10.44
C ASN A 564 33.75 -13.98 -9.30
N TRP A 565 33.22 -15.16 -9.62
CA TRP A 565 33.01 -16.27 -8.66
C TRP A 565 33.20 -17.64 -9.31
N LYS A 566 33.46 -18.66 -8.48
CA LYS A 566 33.52 -20.08 -8.89
C LYS A 566 32.27 -20.83 -8.44
N VAL A 567 31.67 -21.59 -9.36
CA VAL A 567 30.48 -22.43 -9.14
C VAL A 567 30.88 -23.90 -9.04
N LYS A 568 30.34 -24.61 -8.05
CA LYS A 568 30.45 -26.07 -7.92
C LYS A 568 29.12 -26.64 -7.41
N ASN A 569 28.56 -27.61 -8.13
CA ASN A 569 27.26 -28.23 -7.81
C ASN A 569 26.14 -27.18 -7.62
N LYS A 570 25.98 -26.25 -8.56
CA LYS A 570 25.03 -25.11 -8.53
C LYS A 570 25.25 -24.07 -7.44
N TYR A 571 26.24 -24.23 -6.56
CA TYR A 571 26.56 -23.26 -5.52
C TYR A 571 27.86 -22.53 -5.81
N ILE A 572 27.89 -21.22 -5.60
CA ILE A 572 29.14 -20.48 -5.54
C ILE A 572 29.92 -20.89 -4.28
N HIS A 573 31.24 -21.04 -4.39
CA HIS A 573 32.09 -21.44 -3.26
C HIS A 573 33.34 -20.57 -3.06
N LYS A 574 33.71 -19.75 -4.05
CA LYS A 574 34.76 -18.71 -3.94
C LYS A 574 34.30 -17.48 -4.70
N VAL A 575 34.53 -16.30 -4.14
CA VAL A 575 34.22 -15.01 -4.76
C VAL A 575 35.49 -14.16 -4.80
N LEU A 576 35.74 -13.52 -5.94
CA LEU A 576 36.87 -12.64 -6.20
C LEU A 576 36.40 -11.19 -6.24
N PHE A 577 37.08 -10.37 -5.44
CA PHE A 577 36.94 -8.93 -5.42
C PHE A 577 38.25 -8.26 -5.82
N HIS A 578 38.15 -7.06 -6.37
CA HIS A 578 39.28 -6.24 -6.78
C HIS A 578 39.18 -4.83 -6.19
N THR A 579 40.31 -4.19 -5.97
CA THR A 579 40.43 -2.80 -5.50
C THR A 579 41.51 -2.10 -6.31
N ASP A 580 41.32 -0.82 -6.59
CA ASP A 580 42.29 -0.01 -7.33
C ASP A 580 43.55 0.31 -6.48
N PHE A 581 43.46 0.14 -5.16
CA PHE A 581 44.48 0.59 -4.21
C PHE A 581 45.27 -0.56 -3.54
N GLY A 582 45.15 -1.79 -4.03
CA GLY A 582 45.71 -2.96 -3.34
C GLY A 582 45.58 -4.29 -4.08
N SER A 583 45.83 -5.39 -3.36
CA SER A 583 45.77 -6.75 -3.90
C SER A 583 44.33 -7.26 -4.02
N PRO A 584 44.03 -8.14 -4.99
CA PRO A 584 42.71 -8.78 -5.08
C PRO A 584 42.39 -9.60 -3.82
N LEU A 585 41.11 -9.67 -3.49
CA LEU A 585 40.58 -10.37 -2.33
C LEU A 585 39.77 -11.59 -2.78
N ILE A 586 40.13 -12.79 -2.29
CA ILE A 586 39.39 -14.03 -2.55
C ILE A 586 38.79 -14.53 -1.24
N ILE A 587 37.48 -14.79 -1.24
CA ILE A 587 36.75 -15.23 -0.06
C ILE A 587 36.04 -16.56 -0.35
N ASP A 588 36.24 -17.56 0.50
CA ASP A 588 35.45 -18.80 0.49
C ASP A 588 34.00 -18.49 0.87
N CYS A 589 33.08 -18.80 -0.03
CA CYS A 589 31.70 -18.33 0.04
C CYS A 589 30.74 -19.47 0.39
N LEU A 590 29.92 -19.25 1.41
CA LEU A 590 28.77 -20.08 1.74
C LEU A 590 27.49 -19.54 1.06
N ALA A 591 27.32 -18.23 1.06
CA ALA A 591 26.24 -17.50 0.39
C ALA A 591 26.67 -16.06 0.10
N LEU A 592 26.08 -15.45 -0.94
CA LEU A 592 26.31 -14.05 -1.31
C LEU A 592 24.98 -13.29 -1.37
N PHE A 593 24.84 -12.29 -0.52
CA PHE A 593 23.77 -11.29 -0.60
C PHE A 593 24.29 -10.08 -1.39
N TYR A 594 23.66 -9.80 -2.53
CA TYR A 594 24.15 -8.80 -3.47
C TYR A 594 23.22 -7.58 -3.55
N TYR A 595 23.76 -6.42 -3.17
CA TYR A 595 23.12 -5.10 -3.17
C TYR A 595 23.86 -4.13 -4.09
N GLY A 596 24.01 -4.51 -5.36
CA GLY A 596 24.60 -3.64 -6.40
C GLY A 596 23.65 -2.54 -6.91
N ARG A 597 23.92 -2.02 -8.10
CA ARG A 597 23.06 -1.00 -8.73
C ARG A 597 21.65 -1.56 -8.97
N ARG A 598 20.63 -0.83 -8.53
CA ARG A 598 19.23 -1.12 -8.85
C ARG A 598 18.90 -0.64 -10.26
N VAL A 599 18.31 -1.51 -11.06
CA VAL A 599 17.90 -1.24 -12.45
C VAL A 599 16.53 -1.84 -12.73
N THR A 600 15.93 -1.53 -13.88
CA THR A 600 14.72 -2.23 -14.33
C THR A 600 15.05 -3.69 -14.63
N SER A 601 14.19 -4.62 -14.19
CA SER A 601 14.41 -6.06 -14.44
C SER A 601 14.52 -6.34 -15.94
N ALA A 602 15.37 -7.29 -16.34
CA ALA A 602 15.58 -7.61 -17.75
C ALA A 602 14.28 -8.00 -18.49
N LYS A 603 13.38 -8.73 -17.81
CA LYS A 603 12.07 -9.10 -18.37
C LYS A 603 11.19 -7.88 -18.59
N THR A 604 11.08 -7.02 -17.58
CA THR A 604 10.30 -5.77 -17.67
C THR A 604 10.88 -4.85 -18.74
N TYR A 605 12.20 -4.67 -18.78
CA TYR A 605 12.87 -3.88 -19.81
C TYR A 605 12.56 -4.39 -21.22
N SER A 606 12.62 -5.72 -21.43
CA SER A 606 12.30 -6.34 -22.72
C SER A 606 10.84 -6.10 -23.11
N ALA A 607 9.90 -6.17 -22.17
CA ALA A 607 8.48 -5.88 -22.41
C ALA A 607 8.23 -4.41 -22.78
N LEU A 608 8.94 -3.48 -22.14
CA LEU A 608 8.84 -2.04 -22.40
C LEU A 608 9.41 -1.68 -23.78
N VAL A 609 10.64 -2.11 -24.07
CA VAL A 609 11.30 -1.81 -25.35
C VAL A 609 10.60 -2.53 -26.50
N GLY A 610 10.22 -3.80 -26.32
CA GLY A 610 9.50 -4.58 -27.32
C GLY A 610 8.11 -4.02 -27.67
N SER A 611 7.53 -3.20 -26.80
CA SER A 611 6.26 -2.50 -27.06
C SER A 611 6.45 -1.06 -27.58
N GLY A 612 7.69 -0.60 -27.74
CA GLY A 612 7.98 0.76 -28.19
C GLY A 612 7.63 1.84 -27.15
N ILE A 613 7.60 1.49 -25.86
CA ILE A 613 7.56 2.48 -24.78
C ILE A 613 8.95 3.11 -24.65
N VAL A 614 9.02 4.44 -24.62
CA VAL A 614 10.29 5.16 -24.58
C VAL A 614 10.98 4.93 -23.22
N TYR A 615 12.22 4.43 -23.28
CA TYR A 615 13.02 4.09 -22.11
C TYR A 615 14.44 4.66 -22.24
N ASN A 616 14.91 5.37 -21.21
CA ASN A 616 16.30 5.86 -21.12
C ASN A 616 16.73 5.88 -19.64
N ASP A 617 17.26 4.75 -19.16
CA ASP A 617 17.57 4.53 -17.74
C ASP A 617 16.34 4.77 -16.82
N GLY A 618 15.16 4.52 -17.36
CA GLY A 618 13.86 4.79 -16.75
C GLY A 618 12.78 4.97 -17.81
N ILE A 619 11.52 4.72 -17.46
CA ILE A 619 10.37 4.95 -18.34
C ILE A 619 10.17 6.46 -18.48
N ILE A 620 10.12 6.97 -19.71
CA ILE A 620 9.96 8.40 -19.97
C ILE A 620 8.49 8.81 -19.86
N ILE A 621 8.23 9.85 -19.05
CA ILE A 621 6.90 10.37 -18.77
C ILE A 621 6.79 11.89 -18.97
N ASN A 622 5.56 12.37 -19.16
CA ASN A 622 5.24 13.80 -19.12
C ASN A 622 4.87 14.28 -17.70
N SER A 623 4.53 15.56 -17.57
CA SER A 623 4.05 16.19 -16.32
C SER A 623 2.85 15.48 -15.68
N ARG A 624 2.03 14.78 -16.47
CA ARG A 624 0.86 14.00 -16.06
C ARG A 624 1.12 12.48 -15.93
N PHE A 625 2.39 12.09 -15.81
CA PHE A 625 2.85 10.70 -15.62
C PHE A 625 2.49 9.75 -16.76
N ARG A 626 2.12 10.30 -17.92
CA ARG A 626 1.78 9.53 -19.11
C ARG A 626 3.04 9.24 -19.91
N THR A 627 3.12 8.03 -20.48
CA THR A 627 4.20 7.64 -21.40
C THR A 627 3.94 8.20 -22.80
N ASN A 628 4.67 7.72 -23.81
CA ASN A 628 4.37 8.01 -25.21
C ASN A 628 3.08 7.35 -25.73
N ASP A 629 2.42 6.52 -24.92
CA ASP A 629 1.09 5.97 -25.19
C ASP A 629 -0.01 6.72 -24.41
N GLN A 630 -1.24 6.75 -24.94
CA GLN A 630 -2.34 7.45 -24.30
C GLN A 630 -3.04 6.72 -23.17
N TYR A 631 -2.85 5.42 -23.09
CA TYR A 631 -3.48 4.56 -22.09
C TYR A 631 -2.45 3.92 -21.16
N ILE A 632 -1.17 4.29 -21.27
CA ILE A 632 -0.09 3.77 -20.44
C ILE A 632 0.59 4.89 -19.66
N TYR A 633 0.59 4.74 -18.35
CA TYR A 633 1.14 5.64 -17.36
C TYR A 633 2.27 4.94 -16.61
N ALA A 634 3.19 5.72 -16.04
CA ALA A 634 4.25 5.18 -15.21
C ALA A 634 4.59 6.16 -14.09
N ALA A 635 4.91 5.64 -12.91
CA ALA A 635 5.31 6.46 -11.78
C ALA A 635 6.25 5.70 -10.83
N GLY A 636 6.88 6.44 -9.93
CA GLY A 636 7.84 5.91 -8.96
C GLY A 636 9.29 5.86 -9.47
N PRO A 637 10.22 5.29 -8.70
CA PRO A 637 11.67 5.46 -8.91
C PRO A 637 12.23 4.95 -10.25
N GLY A 638 11.46 4.16 -11.00
CA GLY A 638 11.83 3.64 -12.33
C GLY A 638 11.46 4.56 -13.49
N THR A 639 11.15 5.83 -13.23
CA THR A 639 10.67 6.79 -14.23
C THR A 639 11.57 8.02 -14.33
N LYS A 640 11.53 8.69 -15.48
CA LYS A 640 12.18 9.99 -15.71
C LYS A 640 11.26 10.91 -16.49
N TYR A 641 11.28 12.19 -16.16
CA TYR A 641 10.60 13.17 -16.98
C TYR A 641 11.27 13.32 -18.34
N SER A 642 10.46 13.60 -19.36
CA SER A 642 10.94 13.93 -20.71
C SER A 642 11.96 15.07 -20.67
N GLY A 643 13.05 14.96 -21.45
CA GLY A 643 14.11 15.96 -21.52
C GLY A 643 13.65 17.39 -21.89
N ARG A 644 12.43 17.52 -22.46
CA ARG A 644 11.75 18.81 -22.69
C ARG A 644 11.65 19.71 -21.45
N TYR A 645 11.54 19.12 -20.26
CA TYR A 645 11.43 19.88 -19.01
C TYR A 645 12.79 20.30 -18.43
N GLN A 646 13.90 19.79 -19.01
CA GLN A 646 15.29 20.09 -18.64
C GLN A 646 15.63 20.00 -17.14
N ASN A 647 14.84 19.26 -16.35
CA ASN A 647 15.01 19.13 -14.91
C ASN A 647 15.15 17.64 -14.49
N ALA A 648 16.38 17.13 -14.55
CA ALA A 648 16.68 15.75 -14.13
C ALA A 648 16.53 15.54 -12.61
N GLN A 649 16.53 16.62 -11.82
CA GLN A 649 16.41 16.57 -10.37
C GLN A 649 14.96 16.35 -9.91
N ALA A 650 14.00 16.54 -10.82
CA ALA A 650 12.58 16.31 -10.56
C ALA A 650 12.17 14.81 -10.59
N ASN A 651 13.07 13.89 -10.95
CA ASN A 651 12.72 12.48 -11.09
C ASN A 651 12.16 11.87 -9.79
N HIS A 652 11.13 11.03 -9.92
CA HIS A 652 10.40 10.42 -8.80
C HIS A 652 11.28 9.64 -7.79
N CYS A 653 12.48 9.23 -8.16
CA CYS A 653 13.41 8.55 -7.24
C CYS A 653 13.85 9.42 -6.05
N TYR A 654 13.71 10.74 -6.16
CA TYR A 654 14.09 11.71 -5.13
C TYR A 654 12.92 12.15 -4.23
N PHE A 655 11.72 11.63 -4.47
CA PHE A 655 10.49 12.07 -3.80
C PHE A 655 9.81 10.95 -3.04
N SER A 656 8.91 11.33 -2.12
CA SER A 656 8.04 10.41 -1.41
C SER A 656 7.25 9.55 -2.40
N SER A 657 7.51 8.23 -2.40
CA SER A 657 6.75 7.30 -3.24
C SER A 657 5.24 7.34 -2.96
N ARG A 658 4.85 7.71 -1.73
CA ARG A 658 3.46 7.95 -1.34
C ARG A 658 2.88 9.16 -2.06
N GLU A 659 3.58 10.30 -2.02
CA GLU A 659 3.13 11.53 -2.69
C GLU A 659 2.99 11.32 -4.21
N VAL A 660 3.97 10.65 -4.82
CA VAL A 660 3.93 10.29 -6.25
C VAL A 660 2.69 9.44 -6.57
N GLY A 661 2.40 8.41 -5.77
CA GLY A 661 1.21 7.58 -6.01
C GLY A 661 -0.10 8.34 -5.79
N ARG A 662 -0.18 9.21 -4.77
CA ARG A 662 -1.31 10.11 -4.55
C ARG A 662 -1.52 11.05 -5.74
N LEU A 663 -0.48 11.69 -6.26
CA LEU A 663 -0.57 12.58 -7.42
C LEU A 663 -1.01 11.82 -8.69
N ALA A 664 -0.49 10.61 -8.90
CA ALA A 664 -0.93 9.76 -10.01
C ALA A 664 -2.45 9.47 -9.95
N SER A 665 -3.00 9.29 -8.73
CA SER A 665 -4.44 9.10 -8.55
C SER A 665 -5.24 10.37 -8.82
N VAL A 666 -4.72 11.54 -8.40
CA VAL A 666 -5.36 12.85 -8.66
C VAL A 666 -5.49 13.05 -10.17
N MET A 667 -4.40 12.88 -10.91
CA MET A 667 -4.37 13.06 -12.37
C MET A 667 -5.26 12.07 -13.12
N PHE A 668 -5.40 10.83 -12.61
CA PHE A 668 -6.32 9.87 -13.22
C PHE A 668 -7.77 10.29 -13.03
N ARG A 669 -8.14 10.72 -11.81
CA ARG A 669 -9.50 11.13 -11.47
C ARG A 669 -9.94 12.35 -12.28
N GLU A 670 -9.09 13.36 -12.42
CA GLU A 670 -9.33 14.55 -13.27
C GLU A 670 -9.69 14.17 -14.72
N MET A 671 -9.33 12.97 -15.17
CA MET A 671 -9.57 12.51 -16.54
C MET A 671 -10.85 11.66 -16.68
N VAL A 672 -11.26 10.94 -15.63
CA VAL A 672 -12.31 9.90 -15.72
C VAL A 672 -13.52 10.17 -14.86
N GLU A 673 -13.40 10.98 -13.81
CA GLU A 673 -14.52 11.38 -12.98
C GLU A 673 -15.22 12.58 -13.64
N PRO A 674 -16.56 12.60 -13.71
CA PRO A 674 -17.28 13.76 -14.21
C PRO A 674 -17.03 14.97 -13.29
N GLU A 675 -16.82 16.15 -13.88
CA GLU A 675 -16.66 17.39 -13.14
C GLU A 675 -17.90 17.67 -12.29
N ALA A 676 -17.72 18.04 -11.01
CA ALA A 676 -18.82 18.46 -10.17
C ALA A 676 -19.42 19.77 -10.72
N PRO A 677 -20.76 19.96 -10.70
CA PRO A 677 -21.40 21.17 -11.20
C PRO A 677 -21.25 22.39 -10.27
N GLU A 678 -20.05 22.65 -9.73
CA GLU A 678 -19.76 23.83 -8.91
C GLU A 678 -18.61 24.67 -9.49
N MET A 679 -18.98 25.93 -9.79
CA MET A 679 -18.18 27.13 -10.07
C MET A 679 -17.04 26.99 -11.11
N GLU A 680 -17.37 27.42 -12.34
CA GLU A 680 -16.41 28.00 -13.28
C GLU A 680 -15.65 29.15 -12.61
N ASP A 681 -14.55 28.86 -11.92
CA ASP A 681 -13.48 29.81 -11.66
C ASP A 681 -12.19 29.09 -11.27
N ILE A 682 -11.31 28.94 -12.26
CA ILE A 682 -9.97 29.52 -12.31
C ILE A 682 -9.46 29.18 -13.71
N GLN A 683 -9.11 30.21 -14.49
CA GLN A 683 -8.45 30.09 -15.78
C GLN A 683 -7.32 29.05 -15.68
N ALA A 684 -7.55 27.85 -16.22
CA ALA A 684 -6.54 26.81 -16.32
C ALA A 684 -5.45 27.33 -17.25
N THR A 685 -4.43 27.94 -16.66
CA THR A 685 -3.22 28.32 -17.37
C THR A 685 -2.65 27.04 -17.95
N THR A 686 -2.66 26.97 -19.27
CA THR A 686 -2.21 25.87 -20.13
C THR A 686 -0.69 25.70 -20.12
N VAL A 687 -0.06 25.89 -18.95
CA VAL A 687 1.39 25.74 -18.78
C VAL A 687 1.66 24.31 -18.33
N ASP A 688 2.39 23.56 -19.16
CA ASP A 688 2.83 22.18 -18.92
C ASP A 688 3.94 22.15 -17.84
N LEU A 689 3.58 22.47 -16.58
CA LEU A 689 4.50 22.50 -15.45
C LEU A 689 4.58 21.13 -14.77
N LEU A 690 5.77 20.84 -14.23
CA LEU A 690 5.96 19.65 -13.41
C LEU A 690 5.19 19.78 -12.08
N PRO A 691 4.60 18.68 -11.57
CA PRO A 691 3.87 18.73 -10.31
C PRO A 691 4.83 19.01 -9.15
N LYS A 692 4.42 19.92 -8.26
CA LYS A 692 5.15 20.22 -7.03
C LYS A 692 4.97 19.08 -6.04
N MET A 693 6.07 18.62 -5.45
CA MET A 693 6.13 17.57 -4.45
C MET A 693 6.92 18.06 -3.25
N SER A 694 6.35 17.91 -2.06
CA SER A 694 6.86 18.52 -0.82
C SER A 694 6.91 17.56 0.37
N GLU A 695 6.33 16.36 0.26
CA GLU A 695 6.34 15.40 1.35
C GLU A 695 7.76 14.88 1.61
N PRO A 696 8.16 14.70 2.89
CA PRO A 696 9.48 14.23 3.22
C PRO A 696 9.66 12.77 2.83
N THR A 697 10.90 12.44 2.45
CA THR A 697 11.38 11.07 2.34
C THR A 697 11.70 10.54 3.74
N VAL A 698 11.34 9.27 3.99
CA VAL A 698 11.54 8.62 5.30
C VAL A 698 12.24 7.30 5.08
N LEU A 699 13.26 7.05 5.89
CA LEU A 699 14.03 5.82 5.93
C LEU A 699 14.09 5.34 7.38
N LEU A 700 13.57 4.13 7.60
CA LEU A 700 13.59 3.41 8.87
C LEU A 700 14.39 2.12 8.69
N ALA A 701 15.29 1.82 9.60
CA ALA A 701 16.09 0.61 9.58
C ALA A 701 16.47 0.17 10.99
N GLN A 702 16.61 -1.13 11.20
CA GLN A 702 17.39 -1.64 12.32
C GLN A 702 18.78 -2.03 11.80
N LEU A 703 19.80 -1.43 12.39
CA LEU A 703 21.20 -1.57 12.01
C LEU A 703 21.92 -2.54 12.98
N PRO A 704 23.09 -3.07 12.59
CA PRO A 704 23.84 -4.06 13.37
C PRO A 704 23.98 -3.69 14.84
N GLY A 705 23.69 -4.64 15.72
CA GLY A 705 23.66 -4.43 17.18
C GLY A 705 22.32 -3.92 17.70
N ASP A 706 21.23 -4.12 16.97
CA ASP A 706 19.88 -3.70 17.39
C ASP A 706 19.69 -2.17 17.50
N TRP A 707 20.46 -1.40 16.72
CA TRP A 707 20.28 0.06 16.65
C TRP A 707 19.11 0.42 15.76
N ASN A 708 18.12 1.14 16.28
CA ASN A 708 17.03 1.69 15.49
C ASN A 708 17.48 3.02 14.87
N TYR A 709 17.38 3.12 13.55
CA TYR A 709 17.76 4.28 12.77
C TYR A 709 16.56 4.87 12.05
N VAL A 710 16.41 6.19 12.14
CA VAL A 710 15.36 6.97 11.46
C VAL A 710 16.01 8.16 10.77
N ARG A 711 15.74 8.33 9.47
CA ARG A 711 16.06 9.53 8.70
C ARG A 711 14.80 10.06 8.05
N ILE A 712 14.52 11.34 8.27
CA ILE A 712 13.43 12.08 7.65
C ILE A 712 14.07 13.26 6.95
N SER A 713 13.96 13.34 5.63
CA SER A 713 14.69 14.32 4.83
C SER A 713 13.78 15.01 3.83
N ALA A 714 14.11 16.26 3.53
CA ALA A 714 13.49 17.00 2.45
C ALA A 714 13.53 16.21 1.13
N PRO A 715 12.49 16.31 0.29
CA PRO A 715 12.51 15.70 -1.03
C PRO A 715 13.56 16.38 -1.91
N GLY A 716 13.99 15.67 -2.95
CA GLY A 716 15.02 16.13 -3.88
C GLY A 716 16.34 15.40 -3.70
N ILE A 717 17.36 15.87 -4.42
CA ILE A 717 18.69 15.26 -4.37
C ILE A 717 19.28 15.51 -2.98
N PRO A 718 19.72 14.46 -2.26
CA PRO A 718 20.36 14.63 -0.97
C PRO A 718 21.60 15.52 -1.11
N LEU A 719 21.66 16.59 -0.33
CA LEU A 719 22.86 17.40 -0.15
C LEU A 719 23.78 16.67 0.84
N PRO A 720 25.05 16.40 0.51
CA PRO A 720 26.00 15.81 1.45
C PRO A 720 26.07 16.62 2.75
N LEU A 721 26.18 15.95 3.91
CA LEU A 721 26.20 16.61 5.22
C LEU A 721 27.33 17.65 5.33
N GLU A 722 28.50 17.39 4.76
CA GLU A 722 29.61 18.35 4.72
C GLU A 722 29.19 19.66 4.03
N CYS A 723 28.43 19.59 2.93
CA CYS A 723 27.87 20.76 2.27
C CYS A 723 26.85 21.48 3.16
N GLN A 724 26.03 20.74 3.91
CA GLN A 724 25.05 21.30 4.85
C GLN A 724 25.74 22.05 6.00
N LEU A 725 26.78 21.45 6.59
CA LEU A 725 27.57 22.00 7.69
C LEU A 725 28.37 23.24 7.28
N HIS A 726 28.78 23.32 6.02
CA HIS A 726 29.45 24.49 5.45
C HIS A 726 28.49 25.55 4.89
N GLY A 727 27.18 25.43 5.18
CA GLY A 727 26.17 26.43 4.79
C GLY A 727 25.94 26.52 3.27
N GLN A 728 26.24 25.45 2.52
CA GLN A 728 25.95 25.40 1.08
C GLN A 728 24.50 24.95 0.83
N GLY A 729 23.81 25.65 -0.09
CA GLY A 729 22.38 25.48 -0.35
C GLY A 729 21.50 26.21 0.68
N GLU A 730 20.20 25.90 0.72
CA GLU A 730 19.27 26.38 1.75
C GLU A 730 19.46 25.65 3.11
N SER A 731 20.70 25.50 3.55
CA SER A 731 21.08 24.83 4.81
C SER A 731 21.18 25.84 5.95
N GLY A 732 20.48 25.59 7.05
CA GLY A 732 20.47 26.41 8.26
C GLY A 732 21.16 25.71 9.45
N PRO A 733 20.86 26.15 10.69
CA PRO A 733 21.45 25.58 11.91
C PRO A 733 21.17 24.07 12.07
N VAL A 734 22.14 23.34 12.62
CA VAL A 734 22.03 21.91 12.97
C VAL A 734 22.09 21.76 14.48
N LEU A 735 21.04 21.18 15.07
CA LEU A 735 20.93 20.91 16.50
C LEU A 735 21.23 19.43 16.74
N VAL A 736 22.08 19.12 17.71
CA VAL A 736 22.50 17.75 18.04
C VAL A 736 22.44 17.52 19.54
N THR A 737 21.71 16.49 19.97
CA THR A 737 21.67 16.08 21.38
C THR A 737 21.89 14.58 21.53
N GLY A 738 22.46 14.20 22.67
CA GLY A 738 22.76 12.81 23.01
C GLY A 738 23.96 12.24 22.26
N ASP A 739 24.42 11.09 22.74
CA ASP A 739 25.55 10.34 22.18
C ASP A 739 25.09 8.88 22.05
N PRO A 740 25.26 8.21 20.89
CA PRO A 740 24.93 6.80 20.78
C PRO A 740 25.66 5.91 21.79
N ILE A 741 26.85 6.30 22.23
CA ILE A 741 27.70 5.47 23.08
C ILE A 741 27.23 5.51 24.56
N ASP A 742 26.50 6.57 24.95
CA ASP A 742 25.95 6.65 26.29
C ASP A 742 24.78 5.68 26.47
N ALA A 743 25.06 4.53 27.08
CA ALA A 743 24.08 3.50 27.39
C ALA A 743 22.95 3.97 28.33
N ARG A 744 23.14 5.09 29.05
CA ARG A 744 22.10 5.70 29.91
C ARG A 744 21.28 6.77 29.19
N GLY A 745 21.73 7.23 28.03
CA GLY A 745 21.10 8.28 27.23
C GLY A 745 19.89 7.80 26.43
N SER A 746 19.17 8.75 25.84
CA SER A 746 18.03 8.50 24.93
C SER A 746 18.45 8.04 23.53
N GLY A 747 19.75 8.13 23.21
CA GLY A 747 20.32 7.92 21.90
C GLY A 747 20.75 9.23 21.24
N TYR A 748 21.14 9.17 19.97
CA TYR A 748 21.55 10.31 19.17
C TYR A 748 20.38 10.92 18.42
N PHE A 749 20.27 12.24 18.46
CA PHE A 749 19.28 13.02 17.74
C PHE A 749 19.94 14.21 17.04
N GLN A 750 19.78 14.29 15.72
CA GLN A 750 20.14 15.45 14.91
C GLN A 750 18.88 16.03 14.26
N LEU A 751 18.74 17.36 14.32
CA LEU A 751 17.71 18.12 13.62
C LEU A 751 18.37 19.26 12.83
N SER A 752 18.20 19.25 11.51
CA SER A 752 18.70 20.30 10.63
C SER A 752 17.57 21.23 10.20
N LEU A 753 17.79 22.53 10.35
CA LEU A 753 16.89 23.58 9.88
C LEU A 753 17.32 24.07 8.49
N SER A 754 16.39 24.69 7.76
CA SER A 754 16.69 25.50 6.58
C SER A 754 17.22 26.88 6.98
N VAL A 755 17.71 27.64 6.00
CA VAL A 755 18.03 29.08 6.17
C VAL A 755 16.84 29.91 6.67
N TYR A 756 15.62 29.41 6.47
CA TYR A 756 14.37 30.03 6.90
C TYR A 756 13.85 29.50 8.25
N GLY A 757 14.65 28.70 8.98
CA GLY A 757 14.26 28.17 10.28
C GLY A 757 13.20 27.05 10.23
N THR A 758 12.95 26.44 9.06
CA THR A 758 12.02 25.31 8.92
C THR A 758 12.75 23.97 9.04
N VAL A 759 12.15 22.97 9.68
CA VAL A 759 12.74 21.64 9.81
C VAL A 759 12.89 20.98 8.44
N ARG A 760 14.14 20.71 8.05
CA ARG A 760 14.51 20.13 6.76
C ARG A 760 14.90 18.66 6.88
N GLU A 761 15.58 18.29 7.95
CA GLU A 761 16.07 16.93 8.15
C GLU A 761 16.09 16.53 9.63
N ILE A 762 15.78 15.26 9.92
CA ILE A 762 15.88 14.64 11.23
C ILE A 762 16.60 13.30 11.06
N ALA A 763 17.66 13.08 11.83
CA ALA A 763 18.39 11.82 11.87
C ALA A 763 18.56 11.34 13.31
N CYS A 764 18.12 10.12 13.59
CA CYS A 764 18.03 9.56 14.93
C CYS A 764 18.64 8.16 14.98
N LEU A 765 19.40 7.85 16.04
CA LEU A 765 19.94 6.52 16.31
C LEU A 765 19.76 6.16 17.79
N SER A 766 19.03 5.10 18.10
CA SER A 766 18.78 4.69 19.50
C SER A 766 18.59 3.17 19.64
N LYS A 767 18.90 2.62 20.81
CA LYS A 767 18.50 1.24 21.19
C LYS A 767 17.01 1.13 21.48
N LYS A 768 16.37 2.24 21.85
CA LYS A 768 14.93 2.31 22.14
C LYS A 768 14.15 2.48 20.83
N GLU A 769 12.85 2.15 20.87
CA GLU A 769 11.95 2.43 19.76
C GLU A 769 11.87 3.95 19.53
N ILE A 770 12.00 4.36 18.26
CA ILE A 770 11.93 5.78 17.86
C ILE A 770 10.52 6.05 17.31
N PRO A 771 9.77 7.04 17.85
CA PRO A 771 8.43 7.37 17.40
C PRO A 771 8.45 8.16 16.08
N TYR A 772 8.88 7.50 14.99
CA TYR A 772 9.12 8.14 13.69
C TYR A 772 7.86 8.84 13.13
N HIS A 773 6.66 8.33 13.45
CA HIS A 773 5.42 8.95 12.98
C HIS A 773 5.24 10.35 13.58
N ASN A 774 5.50 10.50 14.88
CA ASN A 774 5.50 11.77 15.57
C ASN A 774 6.55 12.71 14.98
N LEU A 775 7.79 12.22 14.84
CA LEU A 775 8.90 13.02 14.31
C LEU A 775 8.65 13.48 12.85
N ARG A 776 7.98 12.67 12.03
CA ARG A 776 7.60 13.06 10.66
C ARG A 776 6.70 14.29 10.63
N CYS A 777 5.85 14.51 11.64
CA CYS A 777 4.97 15.67 11.72
C CYS A 777 5.72 16.98 12.01
N LEU A 778 6.97 16.90 12.49
CA LEU A 778 7.82 18.07 12.73
C LEU A 778 8.40 18.64 11.42
N TYR A 779 8.55 17.81 10.39
CA TYR A 779 9.11 18.22 9.11
C TYR A 779 8.31 19.39 8.49
N GLY A 780 9.01 20.39 7.96
CA GLY A 780 8.42 21.58 7.36
C GLY A 780 7.83 22.58 8.34
N LYS A 781 7.83 22.30 9.65
CA LYS A 781 7.41 23.27 10.68
C LYS A 781 8.55 24.24 10.98
N HIS A 782 8.20 25.49 11.27
CA HIS A 782 9.16 26.52 11.68
C HIS A 782 9.58 26.33 13.14
N GLU A 783 10.84 26.59 13.48
CA GLU A 783 11.43 26.36 14.81
C GLU A 783 10.67 27.06 15.96
N ARG A 784 10.10 28.24 15.70
CA ARG A 784 9.25 28.97 16.67
C ARG A 784 7.95 28.25 17.02
N LEU A 785 7.32 27.57 16.06
CA LEU A 785 6.16 26.72 16.31
C LEU A 785 6.54 25.49 17.16
N LEU A 786 7.81 25.09 17.10
CA LEU A 786 8.38 24.03 17.92
C LEU A 786 8.85 24.56 19.28
N ASN A 787 8.07 25.48 19.86
CA ASN A 787 8.29 26.10 21.16
C ASN A 787 9.63 26.86 21.26
N ASN A 788 9.91 27.72 20.27
CA ASN A 788 11.16 28.49 20.14
C ASN A 788 12.40 27.60 20.24
N LEU A 789 12.40 26.52 19.45
CA LEU A 789 13.38 25.44 19.49
C LEU A 789 14.82 25.97 19.42
N LEU A 790 15.12 26.90 18.50
CA LEU A 790 16.49 27.34 18.26
C LEU A 790 17.03 28.19 19.42
N GLU A 791 16.20 29.12 19.92
CA GLU A 791 16.55 29.97 21.07
C GLU A 791 16.82 29.13 22.32
N ARG A 792 15.88 28.25 22.68
CA ARG A 792 16.02 27.40 23.87
C ARG A 792 17.19 26.43 23.79
N TYR A 793 17.50 25.93 22.58
CA TYR A 793 18.67 25.09 22.37
C TYR A 793 19.97 25.89 22.57
N ASN A 794 20.07 27.09 22.01
CA ASN A 794 21.24 27.97 22.16
C ASN A 794 21.46 28.41 23.62
N ASP A 795 20.37 28.59 24.37
CA ASP A 795 20.41 28.91 25.80
C ASP A 795 20.75 27.69 26.68
N GLY A 796 20.91 26.50 26.10
CA GLY A 796 21.22 25.26 26.82
C GLY A 796 20.03 24.68 27.61
N LEU A 797 18.80 25.15 27.35
CA LEU A 797 17.59 24.64 28.00
C LEU A 797 17.14 23.29 27.41
N ILE A 798 17.61 22.94 26.21
CA ILE A 798 17.33 21.66 25.55
C ILE A 798 18.60 20.82 25.55
N THR A 799 18.67 19.84 26.45
CA THR A 799 19.78 18.88 26.54
C THR A 799 19.48 17.53 25.90
N ASP A 800 18.20 17.21 25.69
CA ASP A 800 17.72 16.00 25.03
C ASP A 800 16.49 16.31 24.16
N LEU A 801 16.65 16.24 22.84
CA LEU A 801 15.58 16.48 21.88
C LEU A 801 14.49 15.40 21.94
N TYR A 802 14.80 14.16 22.34
CA TYR A 802 13.76 13.14 22.54
C TYR A 802 12.83 13.53 23.68
N ALA A 803 13.40 13.93 24.82
CA ALA A 803 12.62 14.38 25.96
C ALA A 803 11.82 15.65 25.64
N PHE A 804 12.44 16.60 24.93
CA PHE A 804 11.78 17.85 24.52
C PHE A 804 10.54 17.61 23.65
N PHE A 805 10.64 16.75 22.63
CA PHE A 805 9.53 16.42 21.74
C PHE A 805 8.52 15.41 22.33
N ASN A 806 8.79 14.86 23.52
CA ASN A 806 7.85 14.04 24.28
C ASN A 806 7.08 14.84 25.35
N GLN A 807 7.28 16.15 25.44
CA GLN A 807 6.53 17.03 26.33
C GLN A 807 5.05 17.16 25.87
N PRO A 808 4.10 17.42 26.79
CA PRO A 808 2.66 17.45 26.49
C PRO A 808 2.26 18.33 25.30
N TRP A 809 2.89 19.50 25.12
CA TRP A 809 2.57 20.44 24.03
C TRP A 809 2.84 19.85 22.64
N ALA A 810 3.83 18.97 22.51
CA ALA A 810 4.26 18.44 21.22
C ALA A 810 3.24 17.47 20.63
N TYR A 811 2.45 16.77 21.46
CA TYR A 811 1.45 15.81 20.99
C TYR A 811 0.34 16.42 20.16
N ALA A 812 0.03 17.71 20.36
CA ALA A 812 -0.89 18.43 19.48
C ALA A 812 -0.37 18.44 18.03
N LEU A 813 0.94 18.62 17.83
CA LEU A 813 1.58 18.66 16.51
C LEU A 813 1.51 17.32 15.76
N TYR A 814 1.36 16.21 16.48
CA TYR A 814 1.33 14.87 15.90
C TYR A 814 -0.06 14.48 15.36
N THR A 815 -1.08 15.28 15.66
CA THR A 815 -2.45 15.04 15.20
C THR A 815 -2.71 15.59 13.80
N THR A 816 -3.60 14.94 13.06
CA THR A 816 -4.04 15.44 11.74
C THR A 816 -4.89 16.70 11.85
N GLU A 817 -5.63 16.83 12.94
CA GLU A 817 -6.53 17.92 13.30
C GLU A 817 -5.75 19.22 13.43
N PHE A 818 -4.56 19.16 14.03
CA PHE A 818 -3.70 20.34 14.16
C PHE A 818 -3.28 20.90 12.79
N ASN A 819 -3.00 20.05 11.80
CA ASN A 819 -2.69 20.52 10.45
C ASN A 819 -3.90 21.18 9.79
N LYS A 820 -5.12 20.65 9.99
CA LYS A 820 -6.36 21.28 9.52
C LYS A 820 -6.57 22.65 10.20
N LEU A 821 -6.34 22.73 11.51
CA LEU A 821 -6.42 23.98 12.25
C LEU A 821 -5.42 25.02 11.73
N VAL A 822 -4.15 24.64 11.54
CA VAL A 822 -3.12 25.53 10.99
C VAL A 822 -3.54 26.06 9.61
N GLN A 823 -4.11 25.19 8.76
CA GLN A 823 -4.60 25.58 7.44
C GLN A 823 -5.79 26.54 7.53
N GLN A 824 -6.79 26.24 8.37
CA GLN A 824 -7.95 27.13 8.60
C GLN A 824 -7.51 28.50 9.14
N CYS A 825 -6.54 28.53 10.05
CA CYS A 825 -5.92 29.76 10.54
C CYS A 825 -5.22 30.54 9.41
N ALA A 826 -4.53 29.84 8.49
CA ALA A 826 -3.92 30.46 7.32
C ALA A 826 -4.97 31.09 6.38
N ASP A 827 -6.04 30.35 6.11
CA ASP A 827 -7.11 30.75 5.19
C ASP A 827 -7.87 31.99 5.73
N ILE A 828 -8.17 32.04 7.03
CA ILE A 828 -8.81 33.20 7.68
C ILE A 828 -7.96 34.46 7.48
N TYR A 829 -6.65 34.36 7.68
CA TYR A 829 -5.76 35.51 7.59
C TYR A 829 -5.56 36.01 6.14
N GLN A 830 -5.56 35.11 5.15
CA GLN A 830 -5.54 35.52 3.74
C GLN A 830 -6.79 36.34 3.38
N ASN A 831 -7.96 35.92 3.87
CA ASN A 831 -9.21 36.65 3.64
C ASN A 831 -9.27 38.01 4.37
N ASP A 832 -8.66 38.15 5.56
CA ASP A 832 -8.62 39.42 6.30
C ASP A 832 -7.65 40.46 5.71
N GLU A 833 -6.56 40.03 5.05
CA GLU A 833 -5.68 40.94 4.31
C GLU A 833 -6.33 41.47 3.03
N ASP A 834 -7.06 40.63 2.29
CA ASP A 834 -7.85 41.06 1.13
C ASP A 834 -9.01 42.01 1.53
N ALA A 835 -9.47 41.91 2.78
CA ALA A 835 -10.50 42.79 3.37
C ALA A 835 -9.93 44.08 4.03
N GLY A 836 -8.62 44.28 4.07
CA GLY A 836 -7.99 45.51 4.58
C GLY A 836 -8.10 45.75 6.09
N LEU A 837 -8.32 44.71 6.90
CA LEU A 837 -8.59 44.80 8.34
C LEU A 837 -7.47 44.13 9.20
N ALA A 838 -6.20 44.46 8.99
CA ALA A 838 -5.13 44.00 9.88
C ALA A 838 -4.87 45.03 11.01
N GLY A 839 -5.42 44.78 12.20
CA GLY A 839 -5.26 45.62 13.37
C GLY A 839 -5.17 44.85 14.68
N SER A 840 -4.03 44.20 14.97
CA SER A 840 -3.46 44.09 16.33
C SER A 840 -2.05 43.48 16.30
N HIS A 841 -1.11 44.05 17.06
CA HIS A 841 0.32 43.71 17.02
C HIS A 841 0.69 42.34 17.63
N ASP A 842 -0.19 41.68 18.39
CA ASP A 842 0.11 40.40 19.06
C ASP A 842 -0.30 39.16 18.26
N THR A 843 -1.21 39.30 17.27
CA THR A 843 -1.55 38.20 16.36
C THR A 843 -0.56 38.08 15.20
N ASP A 844 0.11 39.18 14.82
CA ASP A 844 1.03 39.22 13.68
C ASP A 844 2.19 38.22 13.75
N ASP A 845 2.68 37.85 14.95
CA ASP A 845 3.82 36.94 15.07
C ASP A 845 3.43 35.49 14.75
N ILE A 846 2.33 34.96 15.29
CA ILE A 846 1.86 33.58 15.03
C ILE A 846 1.55 33.40 13.53
N PHE A 847 0.93 34.39 12.91
CA PHE A 847 0.54 34.32 11.49
C PHE A 847 1.70 34.62 10.53
N ARG A 848 2.73 35.37 10.94
CA ARG A 848 4.03 35.40 10.24
C ARG A 848 4.69 34.02 10.17
N PHE A 849 4.53 33.17 11.19
CA PHE A 849 5.09 31.81 11.18
C PHE A 849 4.41 30.86 10.20
N ILE A 850 3.08 31.00 10.05
CA ILE A 850 2.31 30.28 9.03
C ILE A 850 2.72 30.79 7.63
N ARG A 851 2.87 32.10 7.46
CA ARG A 851 3.39 32.70 6.20
C ARG A 851 4.80 32.26 5.84
N LEU A 852 5.73 32.14 6.78
CA LEU A 852 7.11 31.72 6.47
C LEU A 852 7.15 30.24 6.03
N SER A 853 6.25 29.41 6.55
CA SER A 853 6.12 28.01 6.14
C SER A 853 5.39 27.80 4.80
N ASP A 854 4.56 28.76 4.35
CA ASP A 854 3.96 28.73 3.01
C ASP A 854 4.72 29.57 1.96
N ARG A 855 5.35 30.70 2.32
CA ARG A 855 6.26 31.45 1.43
C ARG A 855 7.52 30.67 1.10
N SER A 856 8.06 29.85 2.02
CA SER A 856 9.14 28.92 1.68
C SER A 856 8.71 27.80 0.72
N LYS A 857 7.40 27.51 0.58
CA LYS A 857 6.87 26.66 -0.51
C LYS A 857 6.62 27.43 -1.81
N GLN A 858 6.38 28.73 -1.75
CA GLN A 858 6.11 29.59 -2.91
C GLN A 858 7.39 30.19 -3.55
N MET A 859 8.44 30.50 -2.79
CA MET A 859 9.63 31.22 -3.27
C MET A 859 10.68 30.37 -3.99
N SER A 860 10.40 29.10 -4.31
CA SER A 860 11.21 28.33 -5.27
C SER A 860 10.96 28.72 -6.74
N VAL A 861 10.10 29.70 -7.00
CA VAL A 861 9.64 30.08 -8.34
C VAL A 861 10.34 31.31 -8.91
N ASP A 862 10.90 32.21 -8.10
CA ASP A 862 11.43 33.49 -8.61
C ASP A 862 12.96 33.63 -8.61
N ASP A 863 13.70 32.68 -8.05
CA ASP A 863 15.17 32.63 -8.13
C ASP A 863 15.65 31.26 -8.67
N HIS A 864 15.26 30.92 -9.92
CA HIS A 864 16.03 30.01 -10.80
C HIS A 864 15.70 30.17 -12.29
#